data_AF-A0A0P0ZAQ4-F1
#
_entry.id   AF-A0A0P0ZAQ4-F1
#
_cell.length_a   1.000
_cell.length_b   1.000
_cell.length_c   1.000
_cell.angle_alpha   90.00
_cell.angle_beta   90.00
_cell.angle_gamma   90.00
#
_symmetry.space_group_name_H-M   'P 1'
#
loop_
_entity.id
_entity.type
_entity.pdbx_description
1 polymer ?
#
loop_
_entity_poly.entity_id
_entity_poly.type
_entity_poly.pdbx_seq_one_letter_code
_entity_poly.pdbx_strand_id
1 'polypeptide(L)'
;MTAPLVSTYRLQFREGTDFATARDLARYWKRLGISHLYASPIFAASQGSTHGYDVTDYNALEEDLGGIGGFTEMSNALSSADIGLILDFVPNHMGVSPHNHWWEDVLRWGEESRYAYTFDISWEAKRILVPVLGKPYGDALEAGDLTIVLDEATPAFRFDAAGYGLPIDPRTYGHVFGLLDHDERDRLVRRFSVSTPPEADELRERLSEHLQDESFRTALHAAISAINDDRQALHALHEAQAWRLAWWRTARERLTYRRFFEIADLIGVRQEMRRVFSESHQMIIRLARERRLDGVRIDHVDGLADPKTYLDDLNHAFRAVRRSPSIHVEKILTGEERLRSSWAIDGTTGYEFITALSDLYVDAKREEGMSEAYHTFIGRREDLRAMILAEKRSIFQRNLAGELTVLTGLALDVASRGLSTRDLGRDTLARSIVEVAAALPVYRTYGSVDGVPRRDVAIIDEAVDLAMTRREVEADEPIQFIGRLLKLDFEDGADVAGALNFTRRFQQTTGAVMAKAVEDTVFYRYNRLIALNEVGGEPDHYGADVDSFHEAMQVRIEDQPSGLLATTTHDTKRGEDARARIYTLSEAPGRWRALVSSFAAVMTGWRKDIEPGLFSPDPATEWGLYQALLGVLPTDFDPADKEQCEEIAERLTGFAEKAVREAKRYTSWTAPAEKYEKALRNFVEAMVDPQEELISEFWSSVQPFVAAGALNSLSQTAIKLTAPGVPDIYQGTEFYDFSLVDPDNRRPVDFDARIEALEAEADPAALLADWRSGRLKAKLTAAGLKMRQDASTLFTLGSYQPLVVEGPGAGWVVAFARVAENGEASITVAPRMTLTLLDGKLEPSVPAERWQGTSIVLPEALATRTFRDVMTEAEWTGSELRLADVLQTLPVAMLISA
;
A
#
# COMPACT_ATOMS: atom_id res chain seq x y z
N MET A 1 19.30 27.29 0.87
CA MET A 1 18.80 26.50 2.00
C MET A 1 17.63 25.69 1.46
N THR A 2 17.49 24.42 1.82
CA THR A 2 16.33 23.60 1.42
C THR A 2 15.09 24.15 2.13
N ALA A 3 13.94 24.19 1.43
CA ALA A 3 12.68 24.63 2.04
C ALA A 3 12.32 23.66 3.19
N PRO A 4 11.73 24.15 4.30
CA PRO A 4 11.30 23.27 5.38
C PRO A 4 10.19 22.32 4.88
N LEU A 5 10.27 21.05 5.26
CA LEU A 5 9.23 20.06 4.98
C LEU A 5 8.04 20.33 5.91
N VAL A 6 7.02 21.03 5.40
CA VAL A 6 5.82 21.38 6.16
C VAL A 6 4.54 20.74 5.63
N SER A 7 4.58 20.23 4.40
CA SER A 7 3.48 19.53 3.72
C SER A 7 3.96 18.80 2.47
N THR A 8 3.34 17.67 2.14
CA THR A 8 3.58 16.91 0.91
C THR A 8 2.33 16.84 0.04
N TYR A 9 2.52 16.71 -1.27
CA TYR A 9 1.45 16.39 -2.22
C TYR A 9 1.82 15.12 -2.98
N ARG A 10 1.10 14.02 -2.76
CA ARG A 10 1.33 12.75 -3.45
C ARG A 10 0.74 12.79 -4.85
N LEU A 11 1.59 12.64 -5.87
CA LEU A 11 1.20 12.54 -7.28
C LEU A 11 1.53 11.15 -7.83
N GLN A 12 0.53 10.53 -8.47
CA GLN A 12 0.66 9.31 -9.26
C GLN A 12 1.07 9.67 -10.69
N PHE A 13 2.26 9.26 -11.10
CA PHE A 13 2.68 9.28 -12.50
C PHE A 13 2.12 8.04 -13.23
N ARG A 14 2.01 8.15 -14.57
CA ARG A 14 1.33 7.23 -15.51
C ARG A 14 -0.17 7.52 -15.62
N GLU A 15 -0.88 6.73 -16.43
CA GLU A 15 -2.32 6.91 -16.71
C GLU A 15 -2.67 8.35 -17.13
N GLY A 16 -1.85 8.95 -18.00
CA GLY A 16 -2.04 10.31 -18.51
C GLY A 16 -1.37 11.42 -17.69
N THR A 17 -0.69 11.09 -16.58
CA THR A 17 0.11 12.06 -15.80
C THR A 17 1.60 11.83 -16.01
N ASP A 18 2.30 12.82 -16.58
CA ASP A 18 3.74 12.75 -16.90
C ASP A 18 4.55 13.90 -16.24
N PHE A 19 5.85 13.98 -16.51
CA PHE A 19 6.69 15.06 -15.96
C PHE A 19 6.29 16.45 -16.48
N ALA A 20 5.69 16.56 -17.67
CA ALA A 20 5.21 17.84 -18.20
C ALA A 20 3.94 18.28 -17.45
N THR A 21 3.01 17.38 -17.14
CA THR A 21 1.87 17.65 -16.27
C THR A 21 2.34 18.17 -14.91
N ALA A 22 3.28 17.48 -14.26
CA ALA A 22 3.81 17.89 -12.96
C ALA A 22 4.54 19.23 -13.02
N ARG A 23 5.28 19.51 -14.09
CA ARG A 23 5.92 20.81 -14.34
C ARG A 23 4.87 21.94 -14.37
N ASP A 24 3.76 21.72 -15.05
CA ASP A 24 2.72 22.73 -15.25
C ASP A 24 1.89 22.97 -13.96
N LEU A 25 1.76 21.94 -13.11
CA LEU A 25 1.10 22.03 -11.81
C LEU A 25 1.93 22.69 -10.69
N ALA A 26 3.24 22.92 -10.90
CA ALA A 26 4.12 23.50 -9.87
C ALA A 26 3.59 24.83 -9.29
N ARG A 27 3.00 25.69 -10.13
CA ARG A 27 2.41 26.97 -9.69
C ARG A 27 1.15 26.76 -8.84
N TYR A 28 0.32 25.80 -9.21
CA TYR A 28 -0.88 25.45 -8.46
C TYR A 28 -0.50 24.95 -7.06
N TRP A 29 0.43 24.00 -6.95
CA TRP A 29 0.88 23.47 -5.65
C TRP A 29 1.49 24.55 -4.77
N LYS A 30 2.26 25.49 -5.34
CA LYS A 30 2.80 26.63 -4.58
C LYS A 30 1.69 27.51 -4.02
N ARG A 31 0.65 27.78 -4.82
CA ARG A 31 -0.52 28.56 -4.38
C ARG A 31 -1.34 27.82 -3.32
N LEU A 32 -1.45 26.50 -3.44
CA LEU A 32 -2.10 25.65 -2.45
C LEU A 32 -1.33 25.63 -1.11
N GLY A 33 -0.02 25.86 -1.12
CA GLY A 33 0.84 25.89 0.06
C GLY A 33 1.67 24.63 0.28
N ILE A 34 1.81 23.79 -0.75
CA ILE A 34 2.63 22.58 -0.73
C ILE A 34 4.12 22.94 -0.67
N SER A 35 4.85 22.26 0.21
CA SER A 35 6.31 22.42 0.33
C SER A 35 7.10 21.41 -0.50
N HIS A 36 6.58 20.19 -0.67
CA HIS A 36 7.27 19.10 -1.37
C HIS A 36 6.29 18.31 -2.23
N LEU A 37 6.70 18.02 -3.47
CA LEU A 37 6.05 17.00 -4.28
C LEU A 37 6.50 15.63 -3.77
N TYR A 38 5.55 14.76 -3.43
CA TYR A 38 5.79 13.35 -3.18
C TYR A 38 5.43 12.57 -4.46
N ALA A 39 6.44 12.25 -5.26
CA ALA A 39 6.27 11.55 -6.54
C ALA A 39 6.17 10.03 -6.33
N SER A 40 5.23 9.36 -7.01
CA SER A 40 5.26 7.90 -7.21
C SER A 40 6.54 7.44 -7.92
N PRO A 41 6.83 6.13 -8.00
CA PRO A 41 8.04 5.64 -8.66
C PRO A 41 8.17 6.14 -10.11
N ILE A 42 9.33 6.71 -10.43
CA ILE A 42 9.62 7.38 -11.72
C ILE A 42 10.61 6.61 -12.60
N PHE A 43 11.13 5.49 -12.12
CA PHE A 43 12.09 4.66 -12.83
C PHE A 43 11.42 3.87 -13.96
N ALA A 44 12.23 3.36 -14.87
CA ALA A 44 11.77 2.43 -15.89
C ALA A 44 11.10 1.23 -15.21
N ALA A 45 9.89 0.90 -15.65
CA ALA A 45 9.07 -0.18 -15.10
C ALA A 45 8.79 -1.26 -16.16
N SER A 46 7.97 -2.26 -15.84
CA SER A 46 7.56 -3.23 -16.86
C SER A 46 6.60 -2.56 -17.85
N GLN A 47 6.58 -3.09 -19.07
CA GLN A 47 5.74 -2.55 -20.13
C GLN A 47 4.26 -2.50 -19.71
N GLY A 48 3.61 -1.36 -19.89
CA GLY A 48 2.20 -1.16 -19.51
C GLY A 48 1.98 -0.98 -18.01
N SER A 49 3.04 -0.80 -17.21
CA SER A 49 2.91 -0.45 -15.80
C SER A 49 2.07 0.81 -15.63
N THR A 50 1.11 0.76 -14.70
CA THR A 50 0.24 1.88 -14.33
C THR A 50 0.71 2.58 -13.04
N HIS A 51 1.80 2.10 -12.42
CA HIS A 51 2.19 2.52 -11.07
C HIS A 51 3.70 2.64 -10.81
N GLY A 52 4.55 1.95 -11.58
CA GLY A 52 6.01 2.04 -11.48
C GLY A 52 6.69 1.21 -10.37
N TYR A 53 5.95 0.51 -9.50
CA TYR A 53 6.52 -0.40 -8.48
C TYR A 53 7.26 -1.64 -9.03
N ASP A 54 6.98 -2.00 -10.26
CA ASP A 54 7.56 -3.11 -11.01
C ASP A 54 8.83 -2.68 -11.77
N VAL A 55 9.78 -2.08 -11.05
CA VAL A 55 11.01 -1.46 -11.60
C VAL A 55 11.84 -2.45 -12.42
N THR A 56 12.25 -2.07 -13.62
CA THR A 56 13.11 -2.87 -14.51
C THR A 56 14.54 -2.32 -14.60
N ASP A 57 14.74 -1.04 -14.34
CA ASP A 57 16.07 -0.42 -14.24
C ASP A 57 16.07 0.77 -13.27
N TYR A 58 16.82 0.64 -12.16
CA TYR A 58 16.99 1.70 -11.17
C TYR A 58 17.80 2.91 -11.67
N ASN A 59 18.49 2.78 -12.81
CA ASN A 59 19.38 3.79 -13.35
C ASN A 59 18.86 4.44 -14.63
N ALA A 60 17.62 4.14 -15.01
CA ALA A 60 16.89 4.79 -16.09
C ALA A 60 15.58 5.39 -15.55
N LEU A 61 15.24 6.60 -16.00
CA LEU A 61 13.92 7.17 -15.76
C LEU A 61 12.99 6.75 -16.89
N GLU A 62 11.71 6.55 -16.59
CA GLU A 62 10.73 6.08 -17.58
C GLU A 62 10.63 7.03 -18.78
N GLU A 63 10.79 6.49 -19.99
CA GLU A 63 10.77 7.29 -21.22
C GLU A 63 9.35 7.78 -21.52
N ASP A 64 8.31 6.98 -21.21
CA ASP A 64 6.90 7.37 -21.34
C ASP A 64 6.50 8.52 -20.41
N LEU A 65 7.28 8.80 -19.35
CA LEU A 65 7.09 9.98 -18.50
C LEU A 65 7.83 11.22 -19.02
N GLY A 66 8.67 11.08 -20.05
CA GLY A 66 9.54 12.12 -20.61
C GLY A 66 11.03 11.92 -20.33
N GLY A 67 11.42 10.79 -19.72
CA GLY A 67 12.82 10.43 -19.46
C GLY A 67 13.57 11.45 -18.61
N ILE A 68 14.90 11.45 -18.72
CA ILE A 68 15.76 12.37 -17.95
C ILE A 68 15.57 13.85 -18.34
N GLY A 69 15.19 14.12 -19.59
CA GLY A 69 14.91 15.47 -20.08
C GLY A 69 13.68 16.06 -19.41
N GLY A 70 12.54 15.36 -19.48
CA GLY A 70 11.29 15.77 -18.83
C GLY A 70 11.44 15.89 -17.32
N PHE A 71 12.12 14.94 -16.67
CA PHE A 71 12.41 15.02 -15.24
C PHE A 71 13.20 16.30 -14.88
N THR A 72 14.19 16.65 -15.69
CA THR A 72 15.01 17.85 -15.47
C THR A 72 14.17 19.12 -15.57
N GLU A 73 13.26 19.20 -16.55
CA GLU A 73 12.34 20.33 -16.69
C GLU A 73 11.38 20.44 -15.50
N MET A 74 10.75 19.33 -15.12
CA MET A 74 9.88 19.26 -13.94
C MET A 74 10.62 19.71 -12.68
N SER A 75 11.80 19.14 -12.41
CA SER A 75 12.64 19.47 -11.25
C SER A 75 13.04 20.95 -11.24
N ASN A 76 13.34 21.55 -12.40
CA ASN A 76 13.61 22.99 -12.48
C ASN A 76 12.37 23.85 -12.18
N ALA A 77 11.18 23.42 -12.63
CA ALA A 77 9.93 24.13 -12.33
C ALA A 77 9.55 24.06 -10.85
N LEU A 78 9.69 22.87 -10.23
CA LEU A 78 9.53 22.69 -8.78
C LEU A 78 10.49 23.59 -8.01
N SER A 79 11.78 23.57 -8.35
CA SER A 79 12.78 24.44 -7.70
C SER A 79 12.48 25.92 -7.90
N SER A 80 11.95 26.34 -9.05
CA SER A 80 11.58 27.74 -9.32
C SER A 80 10.35 28.18 -8.52
N ALA A 81 9.52 27.23 -8.08
CA ALA A 81 8.37 27.45 -7.21
C ALA A 81 8.70 27.28 -5.72
N ASP A 82 9.97 27.03 -5.36
CA ASP A 82 10.41 26.64 -4.01
C ASP A 82 9.68 25.40 -3.48
N ILE A 83 9.50 24.39 -4.34
CA ILE A 83 8.94 23.08 -4.00
C ILE A 83 10.05 22.04 -4.06
N GLY A 84 10.26 21.30 -2.97
CA GLY A 84 11.19 20.18 -2.90
C GLY A 84 10.63 18.89 -3.50
N LEU A 85 11.48 17.89 -3.69
CA LEU A 85 11.07 16.58 -4.24
C LEU A 85 11.36 15.44 -3.27
N ILE A 86 10.32 14.68 -2.94
CA ILE A 86 10.40 13.37 -2.29
C ILE A 86 10.06 12.30 -3.32
N LEU A 87 10.98 11.35 -3.55
CA LEU A 87 10.76 10.25 -4.49
C LEU A 87 10.38 8.96 -3.77
N ASP A 88 9.33 8.29 -4.24
CA ASP A 88 9.07 6.90 -3.90
C ASP A 88 10.14 5.98 -4.53
N PHE A 89 10.75 5.13 -3.72
CA PHE A 89 11.84 4.24 -4.12
C PHE A 89 11.56 2.80 -3.67
N VAL A 90 11.79 1.85 -4.57
CA VAL A 90 11.38 0.44 -4.41
C VAL A 90 12.59 -0.48 -4.28
N PRO A 91 13.18 -0.64 -3.09
CA PRO A 91 14.41 -1.42 -2.92
C PRO A 91 14.17 -2.93 -2.81
N ASN A 92 12.98 -3.35 -2.37
CA ASN A 92 12.74 -4.74 -1.99
C ASN A 92 12.68 -5.70 -3.18
N HIS A 93 12.23 -5.21 -4.34
CA HIS A 93 11.90 -6.05 -5.48
C HIS A 93 12.03 -5.30 -6.82
N MET A 94 12.06 -6.06 -7.91
CA MET A 94 12.04 -5.57 -9.29
C MET A 94 11.03 -6.36 -10.13
N GLY A 95 10.60 -5.80 -11.25
CA GLY A 95 9.73 -6.45 -12.23
C GLY A 95 10.43 -7.62 -12.97
N VAL A 96 9.73 -8.74 -13.08
CA VAL A 96 10.10 -9.93 -13.88
C VAL A 96 9.67 -9.67 -15.31
N SER A 97 10.52 -8.98 -16.06
CA SER A 97 10.21 -8.51 -17.41
C SER A 97 11.38 -8.75 -18.36
N PRO A 98 11.13 -8.96 -19.67
CA PRO A 98 12.18 -8.95 -20.69
C PRO A 98 12.97 -7.63 -20.76
N HIS A 99 12.44 -6.55 -20.20
CA HIS A 99 13.12 -5.25 -20.11
C HIS A 99 14.04 -5.14 -18.87
N ASN A 100 13.92 -6.05 -17.90
CA ASN A 100 14.81 -6.09 -16.75
C ASN A 100 16.11 -6.79 -17.14
N HIS A 101 17.13 -6.00 -17.45
CA HIS A 101 18.41 -6.51 -17.92
C HIS A 101 19.17 -7.36 -16.89
N TRP A 102 18.98 -7.12 -15.58
CA TRP A 102 19.55 -7.98 -14.53
C TRP A 102 18.89 -9.36 -14.56
N TRP A 103 17.56 -9.37 -14.68
CA TRP A 103 16.79 -10.61 -14.72
C TRP A 103 17.04 -11.42 -16.00
N GLU A 104 17.06 -10.76 -17.16
CA GLU A 104 17.38 -11.39 -18.45
C GLU A 104 18.78 -12.04 -18.44
N ASP A 105 19.78 -11.39 -17.83
CA ASP A 105 21.13 -11.95 -17.73
C ASP A 105 21.17 -13.19 -16.82
N VAL A 106 20.40 -13.18 -15.72
CA VAL A 106 20.26 -14.34 -14.82
C VAL A 106 19.54 -15.50 -15.51
N LEU A 107 18.48 -15.25 -16.26
CA LEU A 107 17.82 -16.28 -17.05
C LEU A 107 18.76 -16.85 -18.13
N ARG A 108 19.58 -16.01 -18.76
CA ARG A 108 20.51 -16.44 -19.81
C ARG A 108 21.64 -17.32 -19.29
N TRP A 109 22.24 -16.97 -18.14
CA TRP A 109 23.48 -17.58 -17.66
C TRP A 109 23.35 -18.39 -16.37
N GLY A 110 22.19 -18.36 -15.71
CA GLY A 110 21.97 -19.03 -14.43
C GLY A 110 22.90 -18.51 -13.33
N GLU A 111 23.47 -19.42 -12.53
CA GLU A 111 24.38 -19.10 -11.41
C GLU A 111 25.66 -18.37 -11.84
N GLU A 112 26.05 -18.49 -13.11
CA GLU A 112 27.24 -17.83 -13.66
C GLU A 112 26.98 -16.35 -14.01
N SER A 113 25.72 -15.89 -14.00
CA SER A 113 25.39 -14.49 -14.20
C SER A 113 26.05 -13.60 -13.14
N ARG A 114 26.51 -12.43 -13.58
CA ARG A 114 26.97 -11.37 -12.66
C ARG A 114 25.87 -10.95 -11.67
N TYR A 115 24.60 -11.14 -12.00
CA TYR A 115 23.44 -10.74 -11.20
C TYR A 115 22.76 -11.92 -10.48
N ALA A 116 23.31 -13.14 -10.56
CA ALA A 116 22.73 -14.35 -9.97
C ALA A 116 22.38 -14.20 -8.47
N TYR A 117 23.21 -13.46 -7.73
CA TYR A 117 23.01 -13.18 -6.30
C TYR A 117 22.47 -11.79 -6.02
N THR A 118 22.11 -11.02 -7.05
CA THR A 118 21.34 -9.77 -6.87
C THR A 118 19.91 -10.08 -6.43
N PHE A 119 19.35 -11.17 -6.96
CA PHE A 119 18.02 -11.65 -6.60
C PHE A 119 18.09 -12.76 -5.55
N ASP A 120 17.00 -12.92 -4.81
CA ASP A 120 16.84 -13.96 -3.80
C ASP A 120 16.30 -15.25 -4.43
N ILE A 121 17.19 -15.97 -5.12
CA ILE A 121 16.93 -17.22 -5.85
C ILE A 121 17.42 -18.42 -5.03
N SER A 122 16.59 -19.46 -4.93
CA SER A 122 16.96 -20.77 -4.39
C SER A 122 17.61 -21.64 -5.46
N TRP A 123 18.95 -21.62 -5.48
CA TRP A 123 19.76 -22.38 -6.44
C TRP A 123 19.77 -23.89 -6.20
N GLU A 124 19.28 -24.37 -5.05
CA GLU A 124 19.10 -25.81 -4.78
C GLU A 124 18.13 -26.48 -5.76
N ALA A 125 17.19 -25.71 -6.33
CA ALA A 125 16.22 -26.19 -7.32
C ALA A 125 16.85 -26.47 -8.70
N LYS A 126 18.14 -26.16 -8.90
CA LYS A 126 18.94 -26.28 -10.15
C LYS A 126 18.47 -25.45 -11.35
N ARG A 127 17.18 -25.14 -11.46
CA ARG A 127 16.63 -24.29 -12.52
C ARG A 127 15.63 -23.28 -11.96
N ILE A 128 15.59 -22.11 -12.58
CA ILE A 128 14.68 -21.03 -12.25
C ILE A 128 13.29 -21.36 -12.83
N LEU A 129 12.25 -21.36 -12.00
CA LEU A 129 10.89 -21.58 -12.48
C LEU A 129 10.30 -20.29 -13.06
N VAL A 130 9.83 -20.34 -14.31
CA VAL A 130 9.18 -19.21 -15.00
C VAL A 130 7.70 -19.55 -15.27
N PRO A 131 6.77 -19.05 -14.43
CA PRO A 131 5.38 -19.50 -14.41
C PRO A 131 4.46 -18.74 -15.40
N VAL A 132 4.85 -18.66 -16.68
CA VAL A 132 4.14 -17.85 -17.70
C VAL A 132 3.12 -18.63 -18.54
N LEU A 133 3.10 -19.97 -18.45
CA LEU A 133 2.23 -20.77 -19.30
C LEU A 133 0.79 -20.76 -18.79
N GLY A 134 -0.18 -20.54 -19.69
CA GLY A 134 -1.62 -20.63 -19.41
C GLY A 134 -2.12 -22.05 -19.12
N LYS A 135 -1.38 -23.07 -19.57
CA LYS A 135 -1.70 -24.51 -19.48
C LYS A 135 -0.46 -25.34 -19.09
N PRO A 136 -0.60 -26.64 -18.75
CA PRO A 136 0.54 -27.52 -18.48
C PRO A 136 1.57 -27.51 -19.61
N TYR A 137 2.87 -27.62 -19.26
CA TYR A 137 3.97 -27.56 -20.22
C TYR A 137 3.84 -28.52 -21.41
N GLY A 138 3.47 -29.78 -21.15
CA GLY A 138 3.29 -30.78 -22.21
C GLY A 138 2.22 -30.36 -23.20
N ASP A 139 1.09 -29.85 -22.72
CA ASP A 139 0.00 -29.37 -23.57
C ASP A 139 0.39 -28.12 -24.38
N ALA A 140 1.18 -27.22 -23.79
CA ALA A 140 1.70 -26.04 -24.48
C ALA A 140 2.67 -26.42 -25.62
N LEU A 141 3.55 -27.40 -25.36
CA LEU A 141 4.47 -27.92 -26.35
C LEU A 141 3.74 -28.59 -27.52
N GLU A 142 2.75 -29.45 -27.22
CA GLU A 142 1.94 -30.15 -28.23
C GLU A 142 1.06 -29.18 -29.04
N ALA A 143 0.52 -28.14 -28.40
CA ALA A 143 -0.28 -27.11 -29.07
C ALA A 143 0.52 -26.20 -30.00
N GLY A 144 1.87 -26.26 -29.95
CA GLY A 144 2.74 -25.35 -30.70
C GLY A 144 2.79 -23.94 -30.10
N ASP A 145 2.47 -23.79 -28.82
CA ASP A 145 2.53 -22.50 -28.09
C ASP A 145 4.00 -22.08 -27.80
N LEU A 146 4.96 -22.97 -28.04
CA LEU A 146 6.38 -22.77 -27.75
C LEU A 146 7.17 -22.75 -29.05
N THR A 147 7.99 -21.72 -29.26
CA THR A 147 8.84 -21.61 -30.46
C THR A 147 10.18 -20.94 -30.15
N ILE A 148 11.15 -21.13 -31.04
CA ILE A 148 12.37 -20.35 -31.11
C ILE A 148 12.19 -19.27 -32.17
N VAL A 149 12.58 -18.06 -31.83
CA VAL A 149 12.59 -16.91 -32.73
C VAL A 149 13.97 -16.27 -32.74
N LEU A 150 14.34 -15.64 -33.85
CA LEU A 150 15.52 -14.78 -33.93
C LEU A 150 15.08 -13.33 -33.72
N ASP A 151 15.62 -12.68 -32.69
CA ASP A 151 15.57 -11.22 -32.59
C ASP A 151 16.67 -10.65 -33.47
N GLU A 152 16.30 -10.12 -34.64
CA GLU A 152 17.25 -9.50 -35.58
C GLU A 152 17.70 -8.10 -35.15
N ALA A 153 16.92 -7.41 -34.31
CA ALA A 153 17.29 -6.07 -33.81
C ALA A 153 18.39 -6.17 -32.75
N THR A 154 18.32 -7.20 -31.91
CA THR A 154 19.39 -7.58 -30.98
C THR A 154 19.81 -9.03 -31.25
N PRO A 155 20.64 -9.30 -32.28
CA PRO A 155 20.96 -10.64 -32.82
C PRO A 155 21.14 -11.73 -31.76
N ALA A 156 20.05 -12.44 -31.46
CA ALA A 156 19.99 -13.50 -30.46
C ALA A 156 18.77 -14.40 -30.68
N PHE A 157 18.88 -15.68 -30.32
CA PHE A 157 17.71 -16.54 -30.25
C PHE A 157 16.95 -16.29 -28.95
N ARG A 158 15.63 -16.20 -29.06
CA ARG A 158 14.71 -16.15 -27.93
C ARG A 158 13.79 -17.36 -27.97
N PHE A 159 13.40 -17.82 -26.80
CA PHE A 159 12.39 -18.84 -26.63
C PHE A 159 11.06 -18.14 -26.40
N ASP A 160 10.15 -18.17 -27.36
CA ASP A 160 8.82 -17.61 -27.23
C ASP A 160 7.89 -18.64 -26.57
N ALA A 161 7.26 -18.24 -25.48
CA ALA A 161 6.25 -19.00 -24.78
C ALA A 161 4.91 -18.24 -24.82
N ALA A 162 4.15 -18.45 -25.90
CA ALA A 162 2.88 -17.77 -26.16
C ALA A 162 2.98 -16.23 -26.09
N GLY A 163 4.01 -15.64 -26.71
CA GLY A 163 4.26 -14.20 -26.72
C GLY A 163 5.15 -13.70 -25.57
N TYR A 164 5.50 -14.55 -24.60
CA TYR A 164 6.51 -14.24 -23.59
C TYR A 164 7.89 -14.71 -24.06
N GLY A 165 8.71 -13.78 -24.56
CA GLY A 165 10.05 -14.08 -25.05
C GLY A 165 11.06 -14.21 -23.90
N LEU A 166 11.78 -15.33 -23.85
CA LEU A 166 12.84 -15.63 -22.87
C LEU A 166 14.22 -15.68 -23.54
N PRO A 167 15.30 -15.29 -22.83
CA PRO A 167 16.65 -15.40 -23.36
C PRO A 167 17.10 -16.87 -23.37
N ILE A 168 17.85 -17.23 -24.40
CA ILE A 168 18.47 -18.55 -24.53
C ILE A 168 19.94 -18.44 -24.19
N ASP A 169 20.47 -19.42 -23.44
CA ASP A 169 21.90 -19.54 -23.17
C ASP A 169 22.67 -19.72 -24.50
N PRO A 170 23.59 -18.81 -24.87
CA PRO A 170 24.37 -18.92 -26.11
C PRO A 170 25.07 -20.27 -26.28
N ARG A 171 25.47 -20.94 -25.18
CA ARG A 171 26.12 -22.26 -25.22
C ARG A 171 25.22 -23.35 -25.79
N THR A 172 23.91 -23.15 -25.73
CA THR A 172 22.88 -24.06 -26.23
C THR A 172 22.46 -23.76 -27.67
N TYR A 173 23.01 -22.73 -28.32
CA TYR A 173 22.72 -22.41 -29.73
C TYR A 173 23.10 -23.55 -30.68
N GLY A 174 23.97 -24.47 -30.26
CA GLY A 174 24.29 -25.69 -30.99
C GLY A 174 23.07 -26.55 -31.34
N HIS A 175 21.96 -26.45 -30.59
CA HIS A 175 20.70 -27.11 -30.94
C HIS A 175 20.08 -26.56 -32.23
N VAL A 176 20.23 -25.26 -32.51
CA VAL A 176 19.77 -24.61 -33.75
C VAL A 176 20.83 -24.71 -34.83
N PHE A 177 22.08 -24.30 -34.53
CA PHE A 177 23.18 -24.35 -35.49
C PHE A 177 23.49 -25.78 -35.96
N GLY A 178 23.19 -26.81 -35.15
CA GLY A 178 23.33 -28.21 -35.55
C GLY A 178 22.44 -28.62 -36.73
N LEU A 179 21.35 -27.88 -36.97
CA LEU A 179 20.42 -28.07 -38.09
C LEU A 179 20.75 -27.16 -39.29
N LEU A 180 21.78 -26.32 -39.18
CA LEU A 180 22.18 -25.37 -40.20
C LEU A 180 22.85 -26.08 -41.39
N ASP A 181 22.33 -25.87 -42.59
CA ASP A 181 22.96 -26.30 -43.84
C ASP A 181 23.85 -25.18 -44.41
N HIS A 182 25.02 -24.97 -43.78
CA HIS A 182 25.97 -23.90 -44.14
C HIS A 182 27.40 -24.24 -43.68
N ASP A 183 28.42 -23.77 -44.40
CA ASP A 183 29.84 -24.07 -44.12
C ASP A 183 30.33 -23.57 -42.74
N GLU A 184 29.71 -22.50 -42.22
CA GLU A 184 30.04 -21.92 -40.90
C GLU A 184 29.49 -22.73 -39.71
N ARG A 185 28.65 -23.76 -39.94
CA ARG A 185 27.97 -24.55 -38.89
C ARG A 185 28.93 -25.01 -37.79
N ASP A 186 29.95 -25.77 -38.14
CA ASP A 186 30.84 -26.41 -37.15
C ASP A 186 31.63 -25.38 -36.33
N ARG A 187 31.97 -24.26 -36.96
CA ARG A 187 32.68 -23.16 -36.32
C ARG A 187 31.79 -22.43 -35.31
N LEU A 188 30.54 -22.14 -35.68
CA LEU A 188 29.56 -21.49 -34.81
C LEU A 188 29.22 -22.37 -33.60
N VAL A 189 28.93 -23.66 -33.82
CA VAL A 189 28.67 -24.62 -32.73
C VAL A 189 29.83 -24.61 -31.73
N ARG A 190 31.08 -24.77 -32.19
CA ARG A 190 32.25 -24.80 -31.30
C ARG A 190 32.47 -23.49 -30.55
N ARG A 191 32.31 -22.34 -31.23
CA ARG A 191 32.56 -21.02 -30.62
C ARG A 191 31.54 -20.70 -29.53
N PHE A 192 30.26 -20.95 -29.80
CA PHE A 192 29.18 -20.63 -28.88
C PHE A 192 29.15 -21.59 -27.67
N SER A 193 29.41 -22.89 -27.87
CA SER A 193 29.36 -23.90 -26.79
C SER A 193 30.40 -23.72 -25.66
N VAL A 194 31.46 -22.95 -25.88
CA VAL A 194 32.50 -22.68 -24.86
C VAL A 194 32.47 -21.24 -24.35
N SER A 195 31.41 -20.49 -24.68
CA SER A 195 31.29 -19.08 -24.30
C SER A 195 31.10 -18.88 -22.81
N THR A 196 31.50 -17.70 -22.35
CA THR A 196 31.32 -17.23 -20.98
C THR A 196 30.46 -15.96 -20.94
N PRO A 197 29.83 -15.62 -19.80
CA PRO A 197 29.00 -14.41 -19.69
C PRO A 197 29.66 -13.11 -20.17
N PRO A 198 30.96 -12.84 -19.88
CA PRO A 198 31.64 -11.64 -20.40
C PRO A 198 31.81 -11.58 -21.92
N GLU A 199 31.72 -12.71 -22.64
CA GLU A 199 31.82 -12.77 -24.11
C GLU A 199 30.46 -12.54 -24.81
N ALA A 200 29.37 -12.31 -24.06
CA ALA A 200 28.02 -12.21 -24.61
C ALA A 200 27.86 -11.16 -25.71
N ASP A 201 28.49 -10.00 -25.57
CA ASP A 201 28.41 -8.92 -26.57
C ASP A 201 29.20 -9.27 -27.84
N GLU A 202 30.39 -9.84 -27.69
CA GLU A 202 31.19 -10.31 -28.83
C GLU A 202 30.46 -11.40 -29.64
N LEU A 203 29.74 -12.30 -28.98
CA LEU A 203 28.95 -13.34 -29.66
C LEU A 203 27.79 -12.74 -30.46
N ARG A 204 27.13 -11.71 -29.90
CA ARG A 204 26.03 -11.00 -30.59
C ARG A 204 26.54 -10.25 -31.81
N GLU A 205 27.66 -9.54 -31.68
CA GLU A 205 28.31 -8.87 -32.82
C GLU A 205 28.66 -9.86 -33.93
N ARG A 206 29.28 -10.99 -33.59
CA ARG A 206 29.60 -12.04 -34.57
C ARG A 206 28.37 -12.63 -35.25
N LEU A 207 27.30 -12.91 -34.49
CA LEU A 207 26.05 -13.38 -35.10
C LEU A 207 25.49 -12.32 -36.04
N SER A 208 25.53 -11.04 -35.65
CA SER A 208 25.14 -9.91 -36.49
C SER A 208 25.95 -9.82 -37.80
N GLU A 209 27.26 -10.09 -37.75
CA GLU A 209 28.13 -10.13 -38.93
C GLU A 209 27.69 -11.25 -39.90
N HIS A 210 27.43 -12.46 -39.37
CA HIS A 210 26.94 -13.57 -40.19
C HIS A 210 25.57 -13.31 -40.79
N LEU A 211 24.67 -12.61 -40.08
CA LEU A 211 23.34 -12.25 -40.59
C LEU A 211 23.40 -11.27 -41.78
N GLN A 212 24.53 -10.62 -42.05
CA GLN A 212 24.71 -9.82 -43.27
C GLN A 212 24.81 -10.67 -44.54
N ASP A 213 25.17 -11.96 -44.41
CA ASP A 213 25.18 -12.92 -45.52
C ASP A 213 23.78 -13.51 -45.73
N GLU A 214 23.21 -13.28 -46.91
CA GLU A 214 21.87 -13.77 -47.28
C GLU A 214 21.78 -15.30 -47.28
N SER A 215 22.87 -15.97 -47.67
CA SER A 215 22.91 -17.43 -47.73
C SER A 215 22.86 -18.04 -46.31
N PHE A 216 23.62 -17.45 -45.38
CA PHE A 216 23.57 -17.79 -43.97
C PHE A 216 22.20 -17.49 -43.36
N ARG A 217 21.65 -16.30 -43.60
CA ARG A 217 20.34 -15.90 -43.05
C ARG A 217 19.23 -16.85 -43.50
N THR A 218 19.23 -17.23 -44.77
CA THR A 218 18.27 -18.20 -45.32
C THR A 218 18.42 -19.57 -44.66
N ALA A 219 19.65 -20.07 -44.54
CA ALA A 219 19.92 -21.35 -43.88
C ALA A 219 19.51 -21.33 -42.41
N LEU A 220 19.73 -20.21 -41.71
CA LEU A 220 19.38 -20.05 -40.31
C LEU A 220 17.87 -20.05 -40.09
N HIS A 221 17.11 -19.31 -40.91
CA HIS A 221 15.64 -19.33 -40.85
C HIS A 221 15.09 -20.74 -41.12
N ALA A 222 15.69 -21.49 -42.05
CA ALA A 222 15.33 -22.90 -42.27
C ALA A 222 15.63 -23.78 -41.04
N ALA A 223 16.76 -23.58 -40.36
CA ALA A 223 17.09 -24.29 -39.12
C ALA A 223 16.13 -23.96 -37.96
N ILE A 224 15.73 -22.69 -37.82
CA ILE A 224 14.71 -22.25 -36.85
C ILE A 224 13.36 -22.91 -37.15
N SER A 225 12.95 -22.93 -38.43
CA SER A 225 11.74 -23.63 -38.85
C SER A 225 11.79 -25.12 -38.49
N ALA A 226 12.92 -25.78 -38.76
CA ALA A 226 13.10 -27.20 -38.49
C ALA A 226 13.02 -27.54 -36.98
N ILE A 227 13.66 -26.75 -36.11
CA ILE A 227 13.56 -27.00 -34.66
C ILE A 227 12.15 -26.70 -34.12
N ASN A 228 11.47 -25.69 -34.67
CA ASN A 228 10.08 -25.38 -34.30
C ASN A 228 9.10 -26.44 -34.76
N ASP A 229 9.43 -27.23 -35.79
CA ASP A 229 8.64 -28.38 -36.25
C ASP A 229 8.92 -29.65 -35.42
N ASP A 230 10.08 -29.77 -34.76
CA ASP A 230 10.47 -30.92 -33.95
C ASP A 230 10.27 -30.69 -32.44
N ARG A 231 9.21 -31.28 -31.89
CA ARG A 231 8.82 -31.16 -30.47
C ARG A 231 9.88 -31.73 -29.53
N GLN A 232 10.57 -32.80 -29.93
CA GLN A 232 11.59 -33.41 -29.12
C GLN A 232 12.87 -32.56 -29.09
N ALA A 233 13.25 -31.98 -30.24
CA ALA A 233 14.38 -31.06 -30.32
C ALA A 233 14.12 -29.77 -29.52
N LEU A 234 12.92 -29.20 -29.62
CA LEU A 234 12.51 -28.03 -28.85
C LEU A 234 12.49 -28.31 -27.34
N HIS A 235 11.96 -29.46 -26.93
CA HIS A 235 12.01 -29.91 -25.53
C HIS A 235 13.45 -30.07 -25.04
N ALA A 236 14.33 -30.67 -25.84
CA ALA A 236 15.73 -30.85 -25.48
C ALA A 236 16.46 -29.49 -25.32
N LEU A 237 16.17 -28.51 -26.18
CA LEU A 237 16.70 -27.16 -26.03
C LEU A 237 16.17 -26.47 -24.77
N HIS A 238 14.87 -26.57 -24.49
CA HIS A 238 14.28 -26.07 -23.24
C HIS A 238 14.95 -26.69 -22.00
N GLU A 239 15.18 -28.00 -21.99
CA GLU A 239 15.85 -28.70 -20.89
C GLU A 239 17.33 -28.30 -20.71
N ALA A 240 17.95 -27.68 -21.72
CA ALA A 240 19.31 -27.18 -21.64
C ALA A 240 19.41 -25.79 -20.98
N GLN A 241 18.28 -25.11 -20.72
CA GLN A 241 18.27 -23.76 -20.16
C GLN A 241 18.45 -23.75 -18.62
N ALA A 242 18.92 -22.61 -18.10
CA ALA A 242 19.00 -22.34 -16.66
C ALA A 242 17.62 -22.12 -16.02
N TRP A 243 16.59 -21.93 -16.84
CA TRP A 243 15.21 -21.78 -16.43
C TRP A 243 14.34 -22.92 -16.97
N ARG A 244 13.13 -23.02 -16.42
CA ARG A 244 12.10 -23.96 -16.83
C ARG A 244 10.75 -23.29 -16.84
N LEU A 245 10.02 -23.43 -17.95
CA LEU A 245 8.65 -22.98 -18.07
C LEU A 245 7.72 -23.81 -17.17
N ALA A 246 6.76 -23.13 -16.57
CA ALA A 246 5.73 -23.75 -15.74
C ALA A 246 4.36 -23.17 -16.00
N TRP A 247 3.35 -24.00 -15.74
CA TRP A 247 1.97 -23.54 -15.64
C TRP A 247 1.85 -22.56 -14.47
N TRP A 248 1.25 -21.40 -14.70
CA TRP A 248 1.17 -20.32 -13.72
C TRP A 248 0.63 -20.76 -12.35
N ARG A 249 -0.29 -21.74 -12.32
CA ARG A 249 -0.83 -22.29 -11.06
C ARG A 249 0.19 -23.04 -10.21
N THR A 250 1.28 -23.50 -10.80
CA THR A 250 2.37 -24.21 -10.11
C THR A 250 3.25 -23.26 -9.29
N ALA A 251 3.20 -21.96 -9.59
CA ALA A 251 4.02 -20.93 -8.95
C ALA A 251 3.90 -20.93 -7.41
N ARG A 252 2.70 -21.19 -6.88
CA ARG A 252 2.42 -21.14 -5.42
C ARG A 252 3.29 -22.11 -4.60
N GLU A 253 3.58 -23.27 -5.15
CA GLU A 253 4.25 -24.36 -4.43
C GLU A 253 5.72 -24.49 -4.79
N ARG A 254 6.11 -24.11 -6.02
CA ARG A 254 7.40 -24.48 -6.60
C ARG A 254 8.24 -23.30 -7.06
N LEU A 255 7.85 -22.07 -6.74
CA LEU A 255 8.68 -20.94 -7.11
C LEU A 255 10.07 -21.06 -6.51
N THR A 256 11.07 -20.68 -7.28
CA THR A 256 12.48 -20.85 -6.93
C THR A 256 13.13 -19.54 -6.52
N TYR A 257 12.34 -18.51 -6.19
CA TYR A 257 12.83 -17.22 -5.75
C TYR A 257 11.83 -16.54 -4.79
N ARG A 258 12.30 -15.59 -3.99
CA ARG A 258 11.43 -14.74 -3.15
C ARG A 258 10.66 -13.76 -4.01
N ARG A 259 9.38 -13.58 -3.70
CA ARG A 259 8.51 -12.58 -4.34
C ARG A 259 8.14 -11.45 -3.39
N PHE A 260 7.57 -10.39 -3.94
CA PHE A 260 6.74 -9.47 -3.17
C PHE A 260 5.35 -10.10 -2.95
N PHE A 261 5.02 -10.40 -1.70
CA PHE A 261 3.81 -11.13 -1.31
C PHE A 261 3.60 -12.42 -2.12
N GLU A 262 2.54 -12.47 -2.93
CA GLU A 262 2.20 -13.61 -3.80
C GLU A 262 2.39 -13.33 -5.31
N ILE A 263 2.90 -12.14 -5.66
CA ILE A 263 2.99 -11.65 -7.04
C ILE A 263 4.23 -12.23 -7.71
N ALA A 264 4.04 -13.16 -8.66
CA ALA A 264 5.13 -13.83 -9.37
C ALA A 264 5.95 -12.87 -10.24
N ASP A 265 5.33 -11.77 -10.69
CA ASP A 265 5.99 -10.80 -11.57
C ASP A 265 6.92 -9.83 -10.82
N LEU A 266 7.08 -9.98 -9.50
CA LEU A 266 7.95 -9.13 -8.68
C LEU A 266 8.97 -10.00 -7.92
N ILE A 267 10.24 -9.94 -8.33
CA ILE A 267 11.32 -10.74 -7.75
C ILE A 267 12.07 -9.96 -6.67
N GLY A 268 12.31 -10.60 -5.52
CA GLY A 268 13.01 -10.03 -4.38
C GLY A 268 14.48 -9.73 -4.64
N VAL A 269 14.91 -8.51 -4.30
CA VAL A 269 16.30 -8.02 -4.42
C VAL A 269 17.01 -8.12 -3.08
N ARG A 270 18.30 -8.50 -3.11
CA ARG A 270 19.15 -8.74 -1.95
C ARG A 270 19.92 -7.49 -1.52
N GLN A 271 19.18 -6.52 -1.01
CA GLN A 271 19.72 -5.22 -0.58
C GLN A 271 20.74 -5.32 0.57
N GLU A 272 20.79 -6.43 1.30
CA GLU A 272 21.83 -6.70 2.30
C GLU A 272 23.23 -6.89 1.69
N MET A 273 23.31 -7.09 0.37
CA MET A 273 24.58 -7.14 -0.35
C MET A 273 25.03 -5.75 -0.78
N ARG A 274 26.16 -5.28 -0.24
CA ARG A 274 26.72 -3.94 -0.51
C ARG A 274 26.83 -3.58 -2.00
N ARG A 275 27.17 -4.54 -2.86
CA ARG A 275 27.23 -4.33 -4.32
C ARG A 275 25.84 -4.01 -4.88
N VAL A 276 24.82 -4.76 -4.49
CA VAL A 276 23.44 -4.59 -4.95
C VAL A 276 22.93 -3.21 -4.56
N PHE A 277 23.03 -2.86 -3.27
CA PHE A 277 22.72 -1.52 -2.77
C PHE A 277 23.43 -0.42 -3.57
N SER A 278 24.74 -0.58 -3.79
CA SER A 278 25.53 0.42 -4.53
C SER A 278 25.12 0.53 -6.01
N GLU A 279 24.66 -0.54 -6.64
CA GLU A 279 24.23 -0.55 -8.04
C GLU A 279 22.78 -0.04 -8.21
N SER A 280 21.87 -0.36 -7.29
CA SER A 280 20.46 0.08 -7.34
C SER A 280 20.26 1.54 -6.91
N HIS A 281 21.16 2.12 -6.11
CA HIS A 281 20.94 3.46 -5.53
C HIS A 281 21.69 4.59 -6.25
N GLN A 282 22.39 4.31 -7.35
CA GLN A 282 23.26 5.30 -8.01
C GLN A 282 22.47 6.52 -8.48
N MET A 283 21.31 6.31 -9.10
CA MET A 283 20.48 7.41 -9.59
C MET A 283 20.00 8.32 -8.45
N ILE A 284 19.42 7.78 -7.38
CA ILE A 284 18.92 8.63 -6.28
C ILE A 284 20.06 9.37 -5.56
N ILE A 285 21.23 8.75 -5.40
CA ILE A 285 22.41 9.41 -4.83
C ILE A 285 22.92 10.52 -5.75
N ARG A 286 22.86 10.30 -7.07
CA ARG A 286 23.19 11.31 -8.08
C ARG A 286 22.21 12.49 -8.01
N LEU A 287 20.90 12.24 -7.97
CA LEU A 287 19.89 13.28 -7.86
C LEU A 287 20.05 14.11 -6.56
N ALA A 288 20.36 13.45 -5.44
CA ALA A 288 20.67 14.13 -4.19
C ALA A 288 21.90 15.04 -4.34
N ARG A 289 22.99 14.54 -4.94
CA ARG A 289 24.22 15.31 -5.22
C ARG A 289 23.95 16.53 -6.10
N GLU A 290 23.10 16.37 -7.10
CA GLU A 290 22.66 17.43 -8.03
C GLU A 290 21.64 18.40 -7.41
N ARG A 291 21.22 18.19 -6.16
CA ARG A 291 20.20 18.97 -5.45
C ARG A 291 18.82 18.95 -6.13
N ARG A 292 18.48 17.82 -6.74
CA ARG A 292 17.17 17.56 -7.34
C ARG A 292 16.30 16.63 -6.50
N LEU A 293 16.79 16.23 -5.33
CA LEU A 293 16.14 15.32 -4.40
C LEU A 293 16.28 15.87 -2.97
N ASP A 294 15.15 16.04 -2.29
CA ASP A 294 15.06 16.54 -0.92
C ASP A 294 14.62 15.45 0.06
N GLY A 295 14.03 14.36 -0.42
CA GLY A 295 13.75 13.18 0.39
C GLY A 295 13.46 11.93 -0.44
N VAL A 296 13.35 10.80 0.24
CA VAL A 296 12.91 9.52 -0.32
C VAL A 296 11.87 8.88 0.59
N ARG A 297 10.86 8.27 -0.01
CA ARG A 297 9.96 7.32 0.65
C ARG A 297 10.36 5.92 0.23
N ILE A 298 10.67 5.08 1.21
CA ILE A 298 11.08 3.69 0.98
C ILE A 298 9.85 2.79 0.99
N ASP A 299 9.57 2.19 -0.16
CA ASP A 299 8.53 1.18 -0.32
C ASP A 299 8.87 -0.12 0.42
N HIS A 300 7.87 -0.69 1.09
CA HIS A 300 7.90 -2.01 1.70
C HIS A 300 9.19 -2.33 2.46
N VAL A 301 9.56 -1.46 3.40
CA VAL A 301 10.80 -1.60 4.18
C VAL A 301 10.86 -2.92 4.96
N ASP A 302 9.69 -3.45 5.32
CA ASP A 302 9.52 -4.73 6.02
C ASP A 302 9.75 -5.97 5.13
N GLY A 303 9.97 -5.81 3.82
CA GLY A 303 10.42 -6.90 2.95
C GLY A 303 11.94 -7.13 2.96
N LEU A 304 12.71 -6.18 3.46
CA LEU A 304 14.17 -6.24 3.47
C LEU A 304 14.70 -7.25 4.48
N ALA A 305 15.83 -7.89 4.16
CA ALA A 305 16.47 -8.86 5.04
C ALA A 305 16.99 -8.21 6.33
N ASP A 306 17.56 -7.00 6.22
CA ASP A 306 18.03 -6.18 7.34
C ASP A 306 17.69 -4.69 7.09
N PRO A 307 16.46 -4.25 7.47
CA PRO A 307 16.02 -2.89 7.24
C PRO A 307 16.88 -1.84 7.93
N LYS A 308 17.38 -2.13 9.13
CA LYS A 308 18.21 -1.18 9.89
C LYS A 308 19.51 -0.91 9.13
N THR A 309 20.24 -1.96 8.75
CA THR A 309 21.51 -1.81 8.02
C THR A 309 21.30 -1.10 6.68
N TYR A 310 20.23 -1.42 5.96
CA TYR A 310 19.86 -0.74 4.73
C TYR A 310 19.66 0.78 4.92
N LEU A 311 18.92 1.19 5.96
CA LEU A 311 18.68 2.61 6.26
C LEU A 311 19.95 3.32 6.73
N ASP A 312 20.83 2.64 7.48
CA ASP A 312 22.13 3.16 7.87
C ASP A 312 23.04 3.39 6.64
N ASP A 313 23.07 2.45 5.69
CA ASP A 313 23.82 2.57 4.44
C ASP A 313 23.29 3.71 3.56
N LEU A 314 21.97 3.89 3.50
CA LEU A 314 21.32 5.00 2.78
C LEU A 314 21.67 6.35 3.40
N ASN A 315 21.55 6.48 4.72
CA ASN A 315 21.99 7.66 5.45
C ASN A 315 23.48 7.96 5.20
N HIS A 316 24.34 6.93 5.24
CA HIS A 316 25.77 7.09 4.97
C HIS A 316 26.03 7.58 3.54
N ALA A 317 25.35 7.00 2.55
CA ALA A 317 25.49 7.38 1.15
C ALA A 317 25.08 8.85 0.88
N PHE A 318 23.99 9.31 1.49
CA PHE A 318 23.57 10.71 1.40
C PHE A 318 24.57 11.66 2.08
N ARG A 319 25.05 11.32 3.28
CA ARG A 319 26.08 12.12 3.98
C ARG A 319 27.38 12.20 3.19
N ALA A 320 27.77 11.14 2.49
CA ALA A 320 28.96 11.11 1.65
C ALA A 320 28.92 12.12 0.50
N VAL A 321 27.71 12.44 -0.02
CA VAL A 321 27.51 13.51 -1.01
C VAL A 321 27.20 14.89 -0.38
N ARG A 322 27.42 15.03 0.93
CA ARG A 322 27.17 16.25 1.74
C ARG A 322 25.72 16.73 1.63
N ARG A 323 24.79 15.79 1.63
CA ARG A 323 23.33 16.02 1.65
C ARG A 323 22.70 15.22 2.79
N SER A 324 21.50 15.62 3.15
CA SER A 324 20.66 14.90 4.11
C SER A 324 19.21 14.94 3.62
N PRO A 325 18.88 14.27 2.49
CA PRO A 325 17.48 14.10 2.10
C PRO A 325 16.71 13.42 3.24
N SER A 326 15.45 13.79 3.44
CA SER A 326 14.60 13.09 4.40
C SER A 326 14.37 11.64 3.98
N ILE A 327 14.22 10.74 4.95
CA ILE A 327 13.92 9.34 4.71
C ILE A 327 12.61 9.02 5.42
N HIS A 328 11.58 8.71 4.64
CA HIS A 328 10.32 8.17 5.11
C HIS A 328 10.23 6.70 4.74
N VAL A 329 9.54 5.90 5.54
CA VAL A 329 9.34 4.48 5.25
C VAL A 329 7.86 4.14 5.21
N GLU A 330 7.45 3.35 4.23
CA GLU A 330 6.19 2.65 4.31
C GLU A 330 6.34 1.50 5.31
N LYS A 331 5.72 1.67 6.47
CA LYS A 331 5.71 0.67 7.54
C LYS A 331 4.39 0.76 8.28
N ILE A 332 3.74 -0.38 8.46
CA ILE A 332 2.47 -0.46 9.19
C ILE A 332 2.76 -0.72 10.66
N LEU A 333 2.36 0.21 11.52
CA LEU A 333 2.40 0.05 12.98
C LEU A 333 1.05 -0.52 13.44
N THR A 334 1.08 -1.47 14.38
CA THR A 334 -0.12 -2.13 14.91
C THR A 334 -0.13 -2.09 16.43
N GLY A 335 -1.29 -1.88 17.04
CA GLY A 335 -1.49 -1.77 18.47
C GLY A 335 -0.53 -0.76 19.10
N GLU A 336 0.17 -1.19 20.15
CA GLU A 336 1.15 -0.37 20.86
C GLU A 336 2.53 -0.30 20.17
N GLU A 337 2.66 -0.77 18.91
CA GLU A 337 3.91 -0.69 18.16
C GLU A 337 4.37 0.76 18.00
N ARG A 338 5.64 1.02 18.33
CA ARG A 338 6.29 2.32 18.19
C ARG A 338 7.36 2.24 17.12
N LEU A 339 7.56 3.33 16.39
CA LEU A 339 8.61 3.42 15.37
C LEU A 339 9.99 3.20 16.01
N ARG A 340 10.88 2.53 15.27
CA ARG A 340 12.21 2.21 15.78
C ARG A 340 13.11 3.44 15.76
N SER A 341 13.40 3.99 16.93
CA SER A 341 14.34 5.11 17.10
C SER A 341 15.76 4.80 16.58
N SER A 342 16.13 3.53 16.46
CA SER A 342 17.42 3.10 15.90
C SER A 342 17.55 3.25 14.38
N TRP A 343 16.48 3.54 13.64
CA TRP A 343 16.51 3.60 12.17
C TRP A 343 17.01 4.92 11.59
N ALA A 344 17.15 5.98 12.42
CA ALA A 344 17.63 7.30 11.99
C ALA A 344 16.91 7.82 10.72
N ILE A 345 15.58 7.76 10.74
CA ILE A 345 14.68 8.22 9.67
C ILE A 345 13.76 9.34 10.18
N ASP A 346 13.07 10.02 9.27
CA ASP A 346 12.19 11.17 9.60
C ASP A 346 10.77 10.73 10.02
N GLY A 347 10.32 9.54 9.62
CA GLY A 347 9.07 8.94 10.08
C GLY A 347 8.46 7.93 9.10
N THR A 348 7.22 7.53 9.35
CA THR A 348 6.46 6.67 8.44
C THR A 348 5.71 7.49 7.37
N THR A 349 4.99 6.79 6.49
CA THR A 349 4.01 7.38 5.57
C THR A 349 2.67 7.74 6.23
N GLY A 350 2.48 7.44 7.52
CA GLY A 350 1.38 8.02 8.30
C GLY A 350 0.09 7.20 8.44
N TYR A 351 0.09 5.90 8.14
CA TYR A 351 -1.11 5.06 8.32
C TYR A 351 -1.64 5.06 9.76
N GLU A 352 -0.75 5.15 10.75
CA GLU A 352 -1.14 5.23 12.15
C GLU A 352 -1.90 6.54 12.50
N PHE A 353 -1.83 7.56 11.65
CA PHE A 353 -2.70 8.74 11.77
C PHE A 353 -4.15 8.41 11.40
N ILE A 354 -4.38 7.53 10.42
CA ILE A 354 -5.73 7.07 10.07
C ILE A 354 -6.37 6.35 11.25
N THR A 355 -5.61 5.48 11.92
CA THR A 355 -6.07 4.77 13.12
C THR A 355 -6.36 5.72 14.29
N ALA A 356 -5.51 6.73 14.51
CA ALA A 356 -5.78 7.77 15.52
C ALA A 356 -7.06 8.59 15.21
N LEU A 357 -7.40 8.79 13.93
CA LEU A 357 -8.64 9.46 13.54
C LEU A 357 -9.87 8.55 13.75
N SER A 358 -9.76 7.24 13.57
CA SER A 358 -10.88 6.33 13.89
C SER A 358 -11.23 6.39 15.38
N ASP A 359 -10.24 6.55 16.27
CA ASP A 359 -10.47 6.72 17.71
C ASP A 359 -11.31 7.97 18.03
N LEU A 360 -11.13 9.04 17.24
CA LEU A 360 -11.93 10.24 17.39
C LEU A 360 -13.35 10.09 16.86
N TYR A 361 -13.53 9.46 15.70
CA TYR A 361 -14.80 9.52 14.95
C TYR A 361 -15.71 8.31 15.15
N VAL A 362 -15.22 7.20 15.70
CA VAL A 362 -16.06 6.04 16.02
C VAL A 362 -16.55 6.09 17.47
N ASP A 363 -17.86 5.92 17.68
CA ASP A 363 -18.44 5.87 19.03
C ASP A 363 -18.17 4.52 19.70
N ALA A 364 -17.05 4.44 20.41
CA ALA A 364 -16.64 3.24 21.16
C ALA A 364 -17.73 2.67 22.09
N LYS A 365 -18.62 3.52 22.62
CA LYS A 365 -19.70 3.12 23.54
C LYS A 365 -20.80 2.32 22.84
N ARG A 366 -20.79 2.28 21.50
CA ARG A 366 -21.80 1.62 20.66
C ARG A 366 -21.28 0.34 20.00
N GLU A 367 -20.10 -0.14 20.36
CA GLU A 367 -19.53 -1.37 19.77
C GLU A 367 -20.48 -2.57 19.86
N GLU A 368 -21.04 -2.83 21.04
CA GLU A 368 -21.97 -3.94 21.24
C GLU A 368 -23.21 -3.78 20.35
N GLY A 369 -23.75 -2.57 20.25
CA GLY A 369 -24.91 -2.25 19.41
C GLY A 369 -24.65 -2.44 17.92
N MET A 370 -23.46 -2.05 17.43
CA MET A 370 -23.07 -2.31 16.04
C MET A 370 -22.81 -3.78 15.77
N SER A 371 -22.19 -4.48 16.72
CA SER A 371 -21.94 -5.93 16.62
C SER A 371 -23.26 -6.70 16.60
N GLU A 372 -24.22 -6.35 17.45
CA GLU A 372 -25.57 -6.92 17.44
C GLU A 372 -26.31 -6.61 16.13
N ALA A 373 -26.21 -5.37 15.64
CA ALA A 373 -26.82 -4.97 14.38
C ALA A 373 -26.31 -5.80 13.20
N TYR A 374 -24.98 -5.94 13.09
CA TYR A 374 -24.32 -6.75 12.07
C TYR A 374 -24.70 -8.23 12.19
N HIS A 375 -24.53 -8.84 13.37
CA HIS A 375 -24.85 -10.26 13.59
C HIS A 375 -26.32 -10.61 13.36
N THR A 376 -27.22 -9.70 13.72
CA THR A 376 -28.65 -9.86 13.43
C THR A 376 -28.90 -9.89 11.93
N PHE A 377 -28.30 -8.97 11.18
CA PHE A 377 -28.49 -8.89 9.73
C PHE A 377 -27.93 -10.13 9.01
N ILE A 378 -26.72 -10.57 9.37
CA ILE A 378 -26.10 -11.73 8.72
C ILE A 378 -26.64 -13.08 9.24
N GLY A 379 -27.46 -13.08 10.29
CA GLY A 379 -28.07 -14.27 10.88
C GLY A 379 -27.11 -15.20 11.63
N ARG A 380 -25.89 -14.74 11.94
CA ARG A 380 -24.87 -15.52 12.67
C ARG A 380 -23.95 -14.61 13.48
N ARG A 381 -23.28 -15.19 14.47
CA ARG A 381 -22.16 -14.53 15.17
C ARG A 381 -20.85 -14.88 14.48
N GLU A 382 -19.98 -13.90 14.34
CA GLU A 382 -18.62 -14.10 13.83
C GLU A 382 -17.60 -13.70 14.90
N ASP A 383 -16.52 -14.48 15.01
CA ASP A 383 -15.39 -14.19 15.88
C ASP A 383 -14.23 -13.70 15.00
N LEU A 384 -13.98 -12.39 15.07
CA LEU A 384 -12.94 -11.73 14.27
C LEU A 384 -11.54 -12.25 14.61
N ARG A 385 -11.22 -12.47 15.88
CA ARG A 385 -9.88 -12.93 16.30
C ARG A 385 -9.64 -14.37 15.83
N ALA A 386 -10.65 -15.22 15.93
CA ALA A 386 -10.58 -16.57 15.37
C ALA A 386 -10.44 -16.54 13.84
N MET A 387 -11.12 -15.62 13.15
CA MET A 387 -11.01 -15.43 11.70
C MET A 387 -9.61 -14.98 11.28
N ILE A 388 -9.03 -13.98 11.95
CA ILE A 388 -7.65 -13.50 11.70
C ILE A 388 -6.66 -14.65 11.85
N LEU A 389 -6.77 -15.42 12.94
CA LEU A 389 -5.90 -16.55 13.18
C LEU A 389 -6.02 -17.62 12.08
N ALA A 390 -7.26 -18.00 11.72
CA ALA A 390 -7.51 -18.98 10.68
C ALA A 390 -6.95 -18.55 9.31
N GLU A 391 -7.10 -17.28 8.95
CA GLU A 391 -6.59 -16.77 7.68
C GLU A 391 -5.07 -16.60 7.67
N LYS A 392 -4.43 -16.20 8.79
CA LYS A 392 -2.96 -16.19 8.90
C LYS A 392 -2.40 -17.59 8.64
N ARG A 393 -2.99 -18.62 9.24
CA ARG A 393 -2.64 -20.04 8.99
C ARG A 393 -2.83 -20.41 7.52
N SER A 394 -4.02 -20.13 6.97
CA SER A 394 -4.40 -20.47 5.60
C SER A 394 -3.45 -19.85 4.57
N ILE A 395 -3.18 -18.54 4.68
CA ILE A 395 -2.27 -17.83 3.77
C ILE A 395 -0.87 -18.40 3.85
N PHE A 396 -0.34 -18.63 5.06
CA PHE A 396 1.01 -19.15 5.21
C PHE A 396 1.15 -20.58 4.65
N GLN A 397 0.14 -21.43 4.86
CA GLN A 397 0.15 -22.82 4.40
C GLN A 397 -0.15 -22.99 2.90
N ARG A 398 -0.97 -22.12 2.30
CA ARG A 398 -1.46 -22.28 0.91
C ARG A 398 -0.78 -21.33 -0.07
N ASN A 399 -0.78 -20.03 0.22
CA ASN A 399 -0.29 -19.01 -0.70
C ASN A 399 1.23 -18.87 -0.62
N LEU A 400 1.80 -19.07 0.57
CA LEU A 400 3.24 -18.99 0.86
C LEU A 400 3.84 -20.36 1.20
N ALA A 401 3.31 -21.42 0.60
CA ALA A 401 3.73 -22.81 0.84
C ALA A 401 5.21 -23.05 0.48
N GLY A 402 5.70 -22.38 -0.58
CA GLY A 402 7.11 -22.41 -0.96
C GLY A 402 8.01 -21.82 0.13
N GLU A 403 7.63 -20.68 0.69
CA GLU A 403 8.33 -20.01 1.78
C GLU A 403 8.33 -20.85 3.06
N LEU A 404 7.20 -21.49 3.40
CA LEU A 404 7.11 -22.44 4.51
C LEU A 404 8.05 -23.63 4.31
N THR A 405 8.16 -24.15 3.08
CA THR A 405 9.08 -25.24 2.74
C THR A 405 10.54 -24.85 2.99
N VAL A 406 10.93 -23.64 2.58
CA VAL A 406 12.27 -23.07 2.83
C VAL A 406 12.53 -22.90 4.32
N LEU A 407 11.61 -22.27 5.06
CA LEU A 407 11.74 -22.06 6.51
C LEU A 407 11.87 -23.37 7.28
N THR A 408 11.09 -24.37 6.90
CA THR A 408 11.15 -25.71 7.50
C THR A 408 12.51 -26.36 7.23
N GLY A 409 13.06 -26.22 6.03
CA GLY A 409 14.42 -26.68 5.69
C GLY A 409 15.49 -26.03 6.57
N LEU A 410 15.47 -24.71 6.66
CA LEU A 410 16.41 -23.96 7.50
C LEU A 410 16.34 -24.36 8.99
N ALA A 411 15.12 -24.56 9.51
CA ALA A 411 14.93 -25.02 10.89
C ALA A 411 15.45 -26.45 11.10
N LEU A 412 15.20 -27.36 10.15
CA LEU A 412 15.69 -28.75 10.19
C LEU A 412 17.22 -28.81 10.17
N ASP A 413 17.87 -27.98 9.36
CA ASP A 413 19.33 -27.97 9.26
C ASP A 413 19.99 -27.63 10.60
N VAL A 414 19.44 -26.66 11.34
CA VAL A 414 19.91 -26.33 12.70
C VAL A 414 19.52 -27.45 13.68
N ALA A 415 18.25 -27.90 13.65
CA ALA A 415 17.75 -28.93 14.56
C ALA A 415 18.57 -30.23 14.48
N SER A 416 19.02 -30.61 13.28
CA SER A 416 19.78 -31.83 13.01
C SER A 416 21.16 -31.88 13.68
N ARG A 417 21.70 -30.74 14.12
CA ARG A 417 23.02 -30.64 14.76
C ARG A 417 22.93 -30.79 16.27
N GLY A 418 21.85 -30.32 16.90
CA GLY A 418 21.64 -30.39 18.34
C GLY A 418 21.16 -31.76 18.83
N LEU A 419 21.73 -32.26 19.94
CA LEU A 419 21.36 -33.57 20.50
C LEU A 419 19.90 -33.62 20.97
N SER A 420 19.38 -32.54 21.56
CA SER A 420 18.00 -32.47 22.06
C SER A 420 16.97 -32.12 20.99
N THR A 421 17.41 -31.72 19.80
CA THR A 421 16.56 -31.23 18.70
C THR A 421 16.59 -32.15 17.48
N ARG A 422 17.46 -33.18 17.46
CA ARG A 422 17.68 -34.05 16.29
C ARG A 422 16.46 -34.88 15.88
N ASP A 423 15.55 -35.13 16.83
CA ASP A 423 14.31 -35.88 16.60
C ASP A 423 13.13 -34.97 16.19
N LEU A 424 13.34 -33.64 16.09
CA LEU A 424 12.30 -32.72 15.61
C LEU A 424 12.03 -32.97 14.12
N GLY A 425 10.82 -33.45 13.82
CA GLY A 425 10.40 -33.81 12.48
C GLY A 425 10.00 -32.60 11.62
N ARG A 426 10.06 -32.78 10.29
CA ARG A 426 9.68 -31.79 9.29
C ARG A 426 8.27 -31.24 9.50
N ASP A 427 7.29 -32.14 9.69
CA ASP A 427 5.88 -31.76 9.89
C ASP A 427 5.69 -30.92 11.15
N THR A 428 6.26 -31.37 12.27
CA THR A 428 6.14 -30.69 13.56
C THR A 428 6.78 -29.30 13.54
N LEU A 429 7.94 -29.14 12.88
CA LEU A 429 8.56 -27.84 12.69
C LEU A 429 7.73 -26.93 11.79
N ALA A 430 7.22 -27.44 10.66
CA ALA A 430 6.36 -26.66 9.76
C ALA A 430 5.10 -26.13 10.49
N ARG A 431 4.42 -26.99 11.26
CA ARG A 431 3.28 -26.56 12.09
C ARG A 431 3.68 -25.53 13.15
N SER A 432 4.81 -25.73 13.83
CA SER A 432 5.32 -24.79 14.84
C SER A 432 5.64 -23.41 14.26
N ILE A 433 6.25 -23.36 13.07
CA ILE A 433 6.52 -22.12 12.33
C ILE A 433 5.22 -21.36 12.06
N VAL A 434 4.19 -22.07 11.55
CA VAL A 434 2.88 -21.49 11.25
C VAL A 434 2.22 -20.95 12.52
N GLU A 435 2.24 -21.69 13.63
CA GLU A 435 1.59 -21.26 14.87
C GLU A 435 2.25 -20.04 15.50
N VAL A 436 3.58 -19.99 15.52
CA VAL A 436 4.33 -18.82 16.03
C VAL A 436 4.06 -17.60 15.12
N ALA A 437 4.12 -17.75 13.80
CA ALA A 437 3.82 -16.66 12.87
C ALA A 437 2.38 -16.17 12.98
N ALA A 438 1.41 -17.07 13.14
CA ALA A 438 0.00 -16.71 13.28
C ALA A 438 -0.31 -16.08 14.64
N ALA A 439 0.52 -16.32 15.66
CA ALA A 439 0.44 -15.69 16.97
C ALA A 439 1.06 -14.28 17.04
N LEU A 440 1.88 -13.89 16.07
CA LEU A 440 2.49 -12.55 16.08
C LEU A 440 1.42 -11.44 15.98
N PRO A 441 1.47 -10.44 16.89
CA PRO A 441 0.60 -9.27 16.83
C PRO A 441 1.07 -8.23 15.81
N VAL A 442 2.37 -8.24 15.48
CA VAL A 442 3.01 -7.29 14.55
C VAL A 442 3.27 -7.93 13.18
N TYR A 443 3.55 -7.11 12.16
CA TYR A 443 3.92 -7.57 10.81
C TYR A 443 5.19 -8.44 10.84
N ARG A 444 6.22 -8.01 11.58
CA ARG A 444 7.48 -8.75 11.73
C ARG A 444 8.26 -8.30 12.96
N THR A 445 9.21 -9.14 13.35
CA THR A 445 10.28 -8.80 14.28
C THR A 445 11.54 -8.34 13.53
N TYR A 446 12.54 -7.84 14.27
CA TYR A 446 13.72 -7.19 13.69
C TYR A 446 15.03 -7.62 14.38
N GLY A 447 15.28 -8.92 14.44
CA GLY A 447 16.59 -9.49 14.72
C GLY A 447 17.54 -9.41 13.52
N SER A 448 18.81 -9.15 13.78
CA SER A 448 19.88 -9.05 12.78
C SER A 448 21.20 -9.66 13.29
N VAL A 449 22.30 -9.44 12.56
CA VAL A 449 23.66 -9.81 13.01
C VAL A 449 24.08 -9.10 14.30
N ASP A 450 23.47 -7.96 14.61
CA ASP A 450 23.72 -7.19 15.84
C ASP A 450 22.95 -7.76 17.05
N GLY A 451 22.15 -8.82 16.84
CA GLY A 451 21.32 -9.46 17.85
C GLY A 451 19.83 -9.13 17.71
N VAL A 452 19.06 -9.48 18.74
CA VAL A 452 17.61 -9.29 18.77
C VAL A 452 17.25 -8.20 19.78
N PRO A 453 16.53 -7.14 19.38
CA PRO A 453 16.13 -6.09 20.32
C PRO A 453 15.26 -6.63 21.45
N ARG A 454 15.40 -6.07 22.67
CA ARG A 454 14.66 -6.53 23.86
C ARG A 454 13.14 -6.55 23.67
N ARG A 455 12.60 -5.55 22.95
CA ARG A 455 11.18 -5.48 22.61
C ARG A 455 10.75 -6.67 21.75
N ASP A 456 11.55 -7.00 20.74
CA ASP A 456 11.27 -8.14 19.86
C ASP A 456 11.38 -9.47 20.60
N VAL A 457 12.30 -9.61 21.56
CA VAL A 457 12.37 -10.80 22.42
C VAL A 457 11.05 -11.00 23.19
N ALA A 458 10.49 -9.94 23.78
CA ALA A 458 9.21 -10.01 24.48
C ALA A 458 8.06 -10.41 23.54
N ILE A 459 7.98 -9.81 22.35
CA ILE A 459 6.99 -10.16 21.33
C ILE A 459 7.11 -11.64 20.91
N ILE A 460 8.35 -12.13 20.74
CA ILE A 460 8.61 -13.53 20.39
C ILE A 460 8.16 -14.46 21.52
N ASP A 461 8.50 -14.13 22.77
CA ASP A 461 8.12 -14.95 23.93
C ASP A 461 6.59 -15.03 24.08
N GLU A 462 5.87 -13.90 23.95
CA GLU A 462 4.40 -13.88 23.98
C GLU A 462 3.78 -14.69 22.83
N ALA A 463 4.33 -14.59 21.61
CA ALA A 463 3.83 -15.35 20.47
C ALA A 463 4.08 -16.87 20.64
N VAL A 464 5.23 -17.25 21.20
CA VAL A 464 5.58 -18.63 21.53
C VAL A 464 4.65 -19.18 22.61
N ASP A 465 4.40 -18.43 23.68
CA ASP A 465 3.47 -18.80 24.74
C ASP A 465 2.05 -18.99 24.20
N LEU A 466 1.57 -18.03 23.41
CA LEU A 466 0.26 -18.11 22.79
C LEU A 466 0.13 -19.31 21.84
N ALA A 467 1.16 -19.58 21.03
CA ALA A 467 1.21 -20.76 20.16
C ALA A 467 1.10 -22.08 20.95
N MET A 468 1.78 -22.21 22.09
CA MET A 468 1.70 -23.41 22.94
C MET A 468 0.30 -23.62 23.55
N THR A 469 -0.39 -22.54 23.92
CA THR A 469 -1.74 -22.65 24.51
C THR A 469 -2.81 -23.21 23.55
N ARG A 470 -2.60 -23.08 22.24
CA ARG A 470 -3.57 -23.48 21.21
C ARG A 470 -3.60 -24.98 20.92
N ARG A 471 -2.55 -25.73 21.32
CA ARG A 471 -2.45 -27.19 21.18
C ARG A 471 -2.59 -27.73 19.75
N GLU A 472 -2.22 -26.95 18.73
CA GLU A 472 -2.15 -27.39 17.32
C GLU A 472 -0.88 -28.22 17.01
N VAL A 473 0.09 -28.18 17.93
CA VAL A 473 1.29 -29.01 17.96
C VAL A 473 1.26 -29.82 19.26
N GLU A 474 1.56 -31.11 19.18
CA GLU A 474 1.39 -32.04 20.31
C GLU A 474 2.40 -31.82 21.45
N ALA A 475 3.54 -31.21 21.13
CA ALA A 475 4.67 -31.00 22.02
C ALA A 475 5.06 -29.52 22.05
N ASP A 476 5.56 -29.05 23.19
CA ASP A 476 5.92 -27.65 23.39
C ASP A 476 7.36 -27.38 22.87
N GLU A 477 8.23 -28.39 22.90
CA GLU A 477 9.64 -28.30 22.50
C GLU A 477 9.88 -27.81 21.06
N PRO A 478 9.13 -28.26 20.04
CA PRO A 478 9.24 -27.74 18.67
C PRO A 478 8.91 -26.24 18.58
N ILE A 479 7.88 -25.77 19.29
CA ILE A 479 7.47 -24.36 19.32
C ILE A 479 8.55 -23.52 20.02
N GLN A 480 9.03 -24.00 21.17
CA GLN A 480 10.13 -23.37 21.90
C GLN A 480 11.41 -23.29 21.05
N PHE A 481 11.70 -24.32 20.23
CA PHE A 481 12.83 -24.31 19.31
C PHE A 481 12.70 -23.20 18.25
N ILE A 482 11.51 -22.96 17.69
CA ILE A 482 11.28 -21.81 16.81
C ILE A 482 11.55 -20.50 17.55
N GLY A 483 11.10 -20.36 18.80
CA GLY A 483 11.42 -19.22 19.65
C GLY A 483 12.93 -19.02 19.84
N ARG A 484 13.70 -20.10 20.06
CA ARG A 484 15.16 -20.03 20.18
C ARG A 484 15.83 -19.60 18.87
N LEU A 485 15.36 -20.09 17.73
CA LEU A 485 15.83 -19.65 16.40
C LEU A 485 15.65 -18.14 16.24
N LEU A 486 14.44 -17.62 16.50
CA LEU A 486 14.11 -16.20 16.36
C LEU A 486 14.89 -15.30 17.33
N LYS A 487 15.24 -15.81 18.51
CA LYS A 487 16.04 -15.10 19.53
C LYS A 487 17.55 -15.21 19.31
N LEU A 488 18.00 -15.99 18.30
CA LEU A 488 19.41 -16.30 18.05
C LEU A 488 20.12 -16.91 19.29
N ASP A 489 19.40 -17.72 20.05
CA ASP A 489 19.83 -18.26 21.35
C ASP A 489 20.67 -19.54 21.21
N PHE A 490 21.88 -19.38 20.65
CA PHE A 490 22.85 -20.46 20.39
C PHE A 490 24.28 -20.00 20.69
N GLU A 491 25.13 -20.94 21.13
CA GLU A 491 26.56 -20.69 21.38
C GLU A 491 27.44 -21.08 20.19
N ASP A 492 27.08 -22.13 19.45
CA ASP A 492 27.84 -22.60 18.29
C ASP A 492 27.63 -21.68 17.07
N GLY A 493 28.74 -21.27 16.43
CA GLY A 493 28.69 -20.32 15.33
C GLY A 493 27.93 -20.81 14.09
N ALA A 494 27.92 -22.12 13.81
CA ALA A 494 27.17 -22.66 12.69
C ALA A 494 25.66 -22.63 12.98
N ASP A 495 25.26 -22.87 14.23
CA ASP A 495 23.86 -22.80 14.67
C ASP A 495 23.36 -21.37 14.72
N VAL A 496 24.18 -20.42 15.20
CA VAL A 496 23.87 -18.97 15.12
C VAL A 496 23.68 -18.54 13.65
N ALA A 497 24.56 -18.96 12.74
CA ALA A 497 24.42 -18.64 11.32
C ALA A 497 23.14 -19.24 10.70
N GLY A 498 22.80 -20.48 11.05
CA GLY A 498 21.56 -21.11 10.61
C GLY A 498 20.31 -20.43 11.18
N ALA A 499 20.32 -20.10 12.47
CA ALA A 499 19.25 -19.35 13.15
C ALA A 499 19.07 -17.95 12.54
N LEU A 500 20.15 -17.27 12.15
CA LEU A 500 20.09 -15.99 11.47
C LEU A 500 19.45 -16.10 10.07
N ASN A 501 19.79 -17.13 9.29
CA ASN A 501 19.17 -17.38 8.00
C ASN A 501 17.67 -17.66 8.14
N PHE A 502 17.29 -18.50 9.11
CA PHE A 502 15.90 -18.77 9.45
C PHE A 502 15.17 -17.48 9.84
N THR A 503 15.74 -16.71 10.78
CA THR A 503 15.13 -15.48 11.31
C THR A 503 14.94 -14.43 10.23
N ARG A 504 15.94 -14.21 9.37
CA ARG A 504 15.83 -13.30 8.22
C ARG A 504 14.66 -13.71 7.32
N ARG A 505 14.62 -14.98 6.90
CA ARG A 505 13.56 -15.44 6.01
C ARG A 505 12.18 -15.38 6.68
N PHE A 506 12.11 -15.71 7.96
CA PHE A 506 10.86 -15.68 8.74
C PHE A 506 10.32 -14.25 8.79
N GLN A 507 11.16 -13.29 9.16
CA GLN A 507 10.79 -11.87 9.23
C GLN A 507 10.41 -11.27 7.87
N GLN A 508 11.02 -11.72 6.77
CA GLN A 508 10.61 -11.32 5.41
C GLN A 508 9.28 -11.96 4.97
N THR A 509 8.84 -13.03 5.63
CA THR A 509 7.63 -13.79 5.27
C THR A 509 6.43 -13.35 6.11
N THR A 510 6.60 -13.08 7.41
CA THR A 510 5.49 -12.76 8.31
C THR A 510 4.77 -11.47 7.96
N GLY A 511 5.47 -10.48 7.40
CA GLY A 511 4.83 -9.25 6.92
C GLY A 511 3.83 -9.52 5.80
N ALA A 512 4.17 -10.41 4.86
CA ALA A 512 3.28 -10.87 3.80
C ALA A 512 2.09 -11.67 4.37
N VAL A 513 2.33 -12.51 5.38
CA VAL A 513 1.25 -13.25 6.06
C VAL A 513 0.24 -12.30 6.68
N MET A 514 0.71 -11.26 7.40
CA MET A 514 -0.17 -10.26 8.01
C MET A 514 -0.98 -9.52 6.96
N ALA A 515 -0.32 -8.92 5.96
CA ALA A 515 -0.98 -8.16 4.91
C ALA A 515 -2.02 -8.99 4.14
N LYS A 516 -1.63 -10.18 3.65
CA LYS A 516 -2.52 -11.00 2.82
C LYS A 516 -3.66 -11.64 3.60
N ALA A 517 -3.45 -11.97 4.89
CA ALA A 517 -4.50 -12.56 5.73
C ALA A 517 -5.46 -11.51 6.28
N VAL A 518 -4.94 -10.37 6.75
CA VAL A 518 -5.76 -9.35 7.41
C VAL A 518 -6.30 -8.36 6.40
N GLU A 519 -5.42 -7.61 5.74
CA GLU A 519 -5.80 -6.50 4.85
C GLU A 519 -6.50 -6.97 3.58
N ASP A 520 -6.02 -8.06 2.99
CA ASP A 520 -6.52 -8.57 1.70
C ASP A 520 -7.43 -9.78 1.85
N THR A 521 -7.85 -10.14 3.07
CA THR A 521 -8.83 -11.23 3.25
C THR A 521 -9.84 -10.91 4.34
N VAL A 522 -9.42 -10.75 5.61
CA VAL A 522 -10.35 -10.51 6.73
C VAL A 522 -11.12 -9.19 6.57
N PHE A 523 -10.48 -8.13 6.09
CA PHE A 523 -11.12 -6.85 5.81
C PHE A 523 -12.27 -6.92 4.79
N TYR A 524 -12.31 -7.96 3.96
CA TYR A 524 -13.35 -8.20 2.98
C TYR A 524 -14.38 -9.25 3.44
N ARG A 525 -14.17 -9.86 4.61
CA ARG A 525 -15.09 -10.84 5.21
C ARG A 525 -15.84 -10.26 6.41
N TYR A 526 -15.14 -9.58 7.31
CA TYR A 526 -15.72 -9.04 8.53
C TYR A 526 -16.18 -7.60 8.30
N ASN A 527 -17.41 -7.47 7.80
CA ASN A 527 -17.94 -6.19 7.31
C ASN A 527 -18.70 -5.38 8.38
N ARG A 528 -18.47 -5.64 9.68
CA ARG A 528 -19.19 -4.97 10.79
C ARG A 528 -19.27 -3.45 10.60
N LEU A 529 -18.12 -2.81 10.43
CA LEU A 529 -17.98 -1.40 10.10
C LEU A 529 -16.77 -1.24 9.15
N ILE A 530 -17.01 -1.14 7.84
CA ILE A 530 -15.94 -1.25 6.84
C ILE A 530 -14.96 -0.06 6.81
N ALA A 531 -15.23 1.01 7.56
CA ALA A 531 -14.30 2.13 7.74
C ALA A 531 -13.10 1.78 8.62
N LEU A 532 -13.24 0.78 9.50
CA LEU A 532 -12.14 0.25 10.31
C LEU A 532 -11.26 -0.76 9.54
N ASN A 533 -11.76 -1.24 8.40
CA ASN A 533 -11.08 -2.19 7.53
C ASN A 533 -10.17 -1.44 6.56
N GLU A 534 -9.14 -0.80 7.10
CA GLU A 534 -8.21 0.08 6.39
C GLU A 534 -6.75 -0.35 6.65
N VAL A 535 -5.83 -0.04 5.74
CA VAL A 535 -4.40 -0.34 5.89
C VAL A 535 -3.87 0.27 7.20
N GLY A 536 -3.33 -0.57 8.08
CA GLY A 536 -2.95 -0.21 9.46
C GLY A 536 -4.07 -0.10 10.48
N GLY A 537 -5.32 -0.34 10.07
CA GLY A 537 -6.47 -0.47 10.95
C GLY A 537 -6.57 -1.84 11.61
N GLU A 538 -7.17 -1.86 12.80
CA GLU A 538 -7.42 -3.07 13.59
C GLU A 538 -8.92 -3.17 13.87
N PRO A 539 -9.70 -3.96 13.10
CA PRO A 539 -11.15 -3.96 13.24
C PRO A 539 -11.68 -4.48 14.59
N ASP A 540 -10.83 -5.11 15.42
CA ASP A 540 -11.13 -5.46 16.81
C ASP A 540 -10.85 -4.31 17.80
N HIS A 541 -10.13 -3.28 17.37
CA HIS A 541 -10.08 -1.97 18.02
C HIS A 541 -11.18 -1.07 17.42
N TYR A 542 -12.37 -1.10 18.03
CA TYR A 542 -13.55 -0.46 17.45
C TYR A 542 -13.48 1.08 17.44
N GLY A 543 -12.84 1.68 18.44
CA GLY A 543 -12.66 3.12 18.61
C GLY A 543 -12.31 3.43 20.06
N ALA A 544 -12.00 4.70 20.37
CA ALA A 544 -11.56 5.10 21.70
C ALA A 544 -12.16 6.46 22.12
N ASP A 545 -11.47 7.17 23.01
CA ASP A 545 -11.83 8.50 23.46
C ASP A 545 -10.87 9.59 22.95
N VAL A 546 -11.18 10.85 23.30
CA VAL A 546 -10.39 12.01 22.87
C VAL A 546 -8.98 11.99 23.49
N ASP A 547 -8.84 11.44 24.70
CA ASP A 547 -7.56 11.32 25.39
C ASP A 547 -6.62 10.37 24.64
N SER A 548 -7.14 9.24 24.14
CA SER A 548 -6.38 8.28 23.32
C SER A 548 -5.80 8.94 22.05
N PHE A 549 -6.56 9.82 21.40
CA PHE A 549 -6.05 10.61 20.27
C PHE A 549 -4.93 11.58 20.69
N HIS A 550 -5.10 12.27 21.82
CA HIS A 550 -4.09 13.18 22.35
C HIS A 550 -2.79 12.43 22.71
N GLU A 551 -2.89 11.24 23.30
CA GLU A 551 -1.75 10.36 23.57
C GLU A 551 -1.04 9.95 22.27
N ALA A 552 -1.78 9.57 21.23
CA ALA A 552 -1.21 9.25 19.93
C ALA A 552 -0.44 10.45 19.31
N MET A 553 -0.95 11.67 19.48
CA MET A 553 -0.25 12.89 19.02
C MET A 553 1.03 13.19 19.83
N GLN A 554 1.03 12.88 21.12
CA GLN A 554 2.24 12.98 21.96
C GLN A 554 3.30 11.97 21.53
N VAL A 555 2.91 10.70 21.36
CA VAL A 555 3.81 9.65 20.85
C VAL A 555 4.40 10.03 19.49
N ARG A 556 3.60 10.64 18.61
CA ARG A 556 4.07 11.12 17.31
C ARG A 556 5.17 12.18 17.44
N ILE A 557 5.02 13.17 18.33
CA ILE A 557 6.08 14.17 18.56
C ILE A 557 7.38 13.53 19.03
N GLU A 558 7.28 12.51 19.89
CA GLU A 558 8.44 11.83 20.43
C GLU A 558 9.17 10.97 19.38
N ASP A 559 8.42 10.19 18.60
CA ASP A 559 9.00 9.16 17.72
C ASP A 559 9.27 9.65 16.30
N GLN A 560 8.42 10.52 15.78
CA GLN A 560 8.39 10.89 14.36
C GLN A 560 7.75 12.28 14.14
N PRO A 561 8.36 13.35 14.67
CA PRO A 561 7.83 14.71 14.54
C PRO A 561 7.75 15.19 13.08
N SER A 562 8.54 14.58 12.19
CA SER A 562 8.53 14.82 10.73
C SER A 562 7.83 13.71 9.95
N GLY A 563 7.22 12.71 10.60
CA GLY A 563 6.46 11.65 9.94
C GLY A 563 5.25 12.20 9.20
N LEU A 564 4.87 11.54 8.10
CA LEU A 564 3.73 12.00 7.30
C LEU A 564 2.41 11.76 8.05
N LEU A 565 1.41 12.58 7.74
CA LEU A 565 0.04 12.45 8.21
C LEU A 565 -0.84 12.09 7.01
N ALA A 566 -0.91 10.79 6.71
CA ALA A 566 -1.79 10.28 5.68
C ALA A 566 -3.22 10.20 6.19
N THR A 567 -4.15 10.66 5.37
CA THR A 567 -5.58 10.38 5.50
C THR A 567 -6.11 9.61 4.32
N THR A 568 -5.40 9.51 3.21
CA THR A 568 -5.71 8.62 2.08
C THR A 568 -4.42 8.42 1.29
N THR A 569 -4.26 7.28 0.65
CA THR A 569 -3.10 6.94 -0.16
C THR A 569 -3.54 6.19 -1.41
N HIS A 570 -2.59 5.83 -2.27
CA HIS A 570 -2.85 4.95 -3.41
C HIS A 570 -3.14 3.48 -3.02
N ASP A 571 -2.97 3.12 -1.74
CA ASP A 571 -3.21 1.77 -1.22
C ASP A 571 -4.34 1.70 -0.19
N THR A 572 -4.84 2.84 0.31
CA THR A 572 -5.98 2.84 1.23
C THR A 572 -7.19 2.19 0.56
N LYS A 573 -7.90 1.36 1.33
CA LYS A 573 -9.04 0.58 0.90
C LYS A 573 -10.25 1.47 0.57
N ARG A 574 -10.30 2.71 1.07
CA ARG A 574 -11.32 3.73 0.76
C ARG A 574 -10.70 5.13 0.77
N GLY A 575 -11.39 6.11 0.18
CA GLY A 575 -11.07 7.52 0.28
C GLY A 575 -11.33 8.10 1.68
N GLU A 576 -10.69 9.21 1.99
CA GLU A 576 -10.74 9.78 3.35
C GLU A 576 -12.14 10.28 3.75
N ASP A 577 -12.91 10.80 2.80
CA ASP A 577 -14.25 11.33 3.05
C ASP A 577 -15.31 10.23 3.01
N ALA A 578 -15.07 9.17 2.24
CA ALA A 578 -15.85 7.94 2.32
C ALA A 578 -15.77 7.35 3.75
N ARG A 579 -14.56 7.25 4.33
CA ARG A 579 -14.41 6.76 5.72
C ARG A 579 -15.00 7.72 6.74
N ALA A 580 -14.75 9.03 6.61
CA ALA A 580 -15.34 10.05 7.48
C ALA A 580 -16.88 9.95 7.54
N ARG A 581 -17.51 9.66 6.40
CA ARG A 581 -18.95 9.38 6.31
C ARG A 581 -19.34 8.07 6.97
N ILE A 582 -18.63 6.98 6.71
CA ILE A 582 -18.98 5.66 7.26
C ILE A 582 -18.79 5.60 8.79
N TYR A 583 -17.86 6.36 9.38
CA TYR A 583 -17.70 6.45 10.84
C TYR A 583 -19.00 6.86 11.56
N THR A 584 -19.84 7.69 10.92
CA THR A 584 -21.13 8.14 11.47
C THR A 584 -22.11 7.01 11.74
N LEU A 585 -21.96 5.85 11.08
CA LEU A 585 -22.79 4.68 11.33
C LEU A 585 -22.65 4.15 12.77
N SER A 586 -21.48 4.36 13.38
CA SER A 586 -21.19 3.94 14.75
C SER A 586 -22.06 4.66 15.80
N GLU A 587 -22.49 5.90 15.51
CA GLU A 587 -23.29 6.72 16.42
C GLU A 587 -24.76 6.26 16.48
N ALA A 588 -25.26 5.63 15.42
CA ALA A 588 -26.65 5.17 15.33
C ALA A 588 -26.82 3.76 14.72
N PRO A 589 -26.24 2.69 15.32
CA PRO A 589 -26.24 1.36 14.71
C PRO A 589 -27.65 0.80 14.48
N GLY A 590 -28.59 1.05 15.41
CA GLY A 590 -29.97 0.62 15.27
C GLY A 590 -30.71 1.30 14.12
N ARG A 591 -30.43 2.59 13.88
CA ARG A 591 -30.98 3.34 12.73
C ARG A 591 -30.42 2.79 11.42
N TRP A 592 -29.11 2.57 11.36
CA TRP A 592 -28.47 1.97 10.18
C TRP A 592 -29.02 0.59 9.86
N ARG A 593 -29.14 -0.29 10.87
CA ARG A 593 -29.74 -1.62 10.69
C ARG A 593 -31.15 -1.55 10.12
N ALA A 594 -31.99 -0.65 10.62
CA ALA A 594 -33.36 -0.51 10.16
C ALA A 594 -33.43 -0.12 8.66
N LEU A 595 -32.60 0.85 8.26
CA LEU A 595 -32.47 1.27 6.86
C LEU A 595 -31.98 0.12 5.96
N VAL A 596 -30.87 -0.51 6.33
CA VAL A 596 -30.32 -1.62 5.53
C VAL A 596 -31.30 -2.78 5.45
N SER A 597 -32.06 -3.07 6.52
CA SER A 597 -33.05 -4.14 6.50
C SER A 597 -34.23 -3.84 5.56
N SER A 598 -34.65 -2.57 5.44
CA SER A 598 -35.70 -2.22 4.48
C SER A 598 -35.21 -2.34 3.04
N PHE A 599 -34.00 -1.85 2.74
CA PHE A 599 -33.40 -1.97 1.41
C PHE A 599 -33.13 -3.44 1.02
N ALA A 600 -32.63 -4.23 1.96
CA ALA A 600 -32.41 -5.67 1.79
C ALA A 600 -33.71 -6.42 1.48
N ALA A 601 -34.84 -6.01 2.08
CA ALA A 601 -36.13 -6.61 1.81
C ALA A 601 -36.57 -6.35 0.36
N VAL A 602 -36.39 -5.12 -0.14
CA VAL A 602 -36.64 -4.76 -1.55
C VAL A 602 -35.74 -5.56 -2.50
N MET A 603 -34.47 -5.74 -2.13
CA MET A 603 -33.47 -6.43 -2.94
C MET A 603 -33.54 -7.96 -2.92
N THR A 604 -34.51 -8.54 -2.20
CA THR A 604 -34.65 -10.01 -2.07
C THR A 604 -34.71 -10.73 -3.42
N GLY A 605 -35.39 -10.15 -4.42
CA GLY A 605 -35.52 -10.75 -5.76
C GLY A 605 -34.22 -10.80 -6.57
N TRP A 606 -33.25 -9.97 -6.21
CA TRP A 606 -31.94 -9.88 -6.86
C TRP A 606 -30.91 -10.84 -6.27
N ARG A 607 -31.13 -11.33 -5.04
CA ARG A 607 -30.33 -12.41 -4.46
C ARG A 607 -30.57 -13.70 -5.25
N LYS A 608 -29.50 -14.27 -5.80
CA LYS A 608 -29.60 -15.53 -6.56
C LYS A 608 -29.01 -16.68 -5.75
N ASP A 609 -29.76 -17.78 -5.72
CA ASP A 609 -29.27 -19.09 -5.26
C ASP A 609 -28.28 -19.62 -6.30
N ILE A 610 -27.03 -19.80 -5.87
CA ILE A 610 -25.95 -20.31 -6.72
C ILE A 610 -25.85 -21.83 -6.55
N GLU A 611 -25.92 -22.30 -5.30
CA GLU A 611 -25.95 -23.69 -4.87
C GLU A 611 -26.76 -23.77 -3.56
N PRO A 612 -27.35 -24.93 -3.20
CA PRO A 612 -28.18 -25.03 -1.99
C PRO A 612 -27.51 -24.48 -0.72
N GLY A 613 -28.01 -23.33 -0.24
CA GLY A 613 -27.49 -22.63 0.95
C GLY A 613 -26.41 -21.57 0.67
N LEU A 614 -26.05 -21.33 -0.59
CA LEU A 614 -25.13 -20.29 -1.05
C LEU A 614 -25.86 -19.27 -1.93
N PHE A 615 -25.86 -18.02 -1.49
CA PHE A 615 -26.48 -16.89 -2.19
C PHE A 615 -25.42 -15.89 -2.63
N SER A 616 -25.68 -15.22 -3.76
CA SER A 616 -24.90 -14.05 -4.20
C SER A 616 -25.77 -12.80 -4.26
N PRO A 617 -25.36 -11.70 -3.60
CA PRO A 617 -24.31 -11.66 -2.57
C PRO A 617 -24.69 -12.49 -1.32
N ASP A 618 -23.69 -12.95 -0.56
CA ASP A 618 -23.94 -13.47 0.78
C ASP A 618 -24.24 -12.32 1.78
N PRO A 619 -24.90 -12.59 2.92
CA PRO A 619 -25.36 -11.52 3.82
C PRO A 619 -24.26 -10.59 4.33
N ALA A 620 -23.04 -11.10 4.56
CA ALA A 620 -21.93 -10.25 5.00
C ALA A 620 -21.46 -9.32 3.87
N THR A 621 -21.39 -9.82 2.63
CA THR A 621 -21.09 -9.01 1.44
C THR A 621 -22.15 -7.94 1.23
N GLU A 622 -23.45 -8.30 1.31
CA GLU A 622 -24.54 -7.34 1.15
C GLU A 622 -24.51 -6.21 2.18
N TRP A 623 -24.29 -6.54 3.46
CA TRP A 623 -24.13 -5.52 4.52
C TRP A 623 -22.97 -4.56 4.22
N GLY A 624 -21.85 -5.09 3.71
CA GLY A 624 -20.70 -4.30 3.28
C GLY A 624 -21.01 -3.43 2.06
N LEU A 625 -21.77 -3.93 1.09
CA LEU A 625 -22.16 -3.18 -0.12
C LEU A 625 -23.01 -1.95 0.21
N TYR A 626 -23.92 -2.02 1.18
CA TYR A 626 -24.68 -0.83 1.58
C TYR A 626 -23.81 0.24 2.24
N GLN A 627 -22.78 -0.14 3.01
CA GLN A 627 -21.80 0.81 3.54
C GLN A 627 -20.92 1.38 2.44
N ALA A 628 -20.49 0.56 1.47
CA ALA A 628 -19.72 1.01 0.32
C ALA A 628 -20.54 1.96 -0.56
N LEU A 629 -21.83 1.68 -0.77
CA LEU A 629 -22.77 2.58 -1.45
C LEU A 629 -22.86 3.92 -0.72
N LEU A 630 -23.03 3.92 0.62
CA LEU A 630 -23.01 5.17 1.38
C LEU A 630 -21.69 5.94 1.19
N GLY A 631 -20.55 5.24 1.18
CA GLY A 631 -19.23 5.85 1.06
C GLY A 631 -18.91 6.41 -0.33
N VAL A 632 -19.37 5.77 -1.40
CA VAL A 632 -18.97 6.09 -2.79
C VAL A 632 -19.78 7.24 -3.40
N LEU A 633 -21.00 7.50 -2.92
CA LEU A 633 -21.88 8.53 -3.48
C LEU A 633 -21.32 9.94 -3.25
N PRO A 634 -21.16 10.77 -4.31
CA PRO A 634 -20.81 12.18 -4.16
C PRO A 634 -21.79 12.95 -3.28
N THR A 635 -21.36 14.07 -2.70
CA THR A 635 -22.20 14.92 -1.83
C THR A 635 -23.34 15.62 -2.56
N ASP A 636 -23.17 15.80 -3.87
CA ASP A 636 -24.09 16.38 -4.83
C ASP A 636 -24.76 15.34 -5.74
N PHE A 637 -24.71 14.05 -5.35
CA PHE A 637 -25.33 12.97 -6.11
C PHE A 637 -26.82 13.22 -6.38
N ASP A 638 -27.23 13.04 -7.64
CA ASP A 638 -28.63 13.10 -8.06
C ASP A 638 -29.10 11.71 -8.52
N PRO A 639 -30.01 11.03 -7.79
CA PRO A 639 -30.52 9.72 -8.18
C PRO A 639 -31.37 9.75 -9.47
N ALA A 640 -31.77 10.93 -9.96
CA ALA A 640 -32.42 11.08 -11.25
C ALA A 640 -31.42 11.24 -12.42
N ASP A 641 -30.15 11.52 -12.13
CA ASP A 641 -29.10 11.62 -13.13
C ASP A 641 -28.60 10.23 -13.51
N LYS A 642 -28.94 9.84 -14.73
CA LYS A 642 -28.60 8.53 -15.28
C LYS A 642 -27.09 8.34 -15.43
N GLU A 643 -26.34 9.39 -15.80
CA GLU A 643 -24.89 9.30 -16.03
C GLU A 643 -24.15 9.06 -14.70
N GLN A 644 -24.55 9.78 -13.64
CA GLN A 644 -24.02 9.55 -12.30
C GLN A 644 -24.35 8.15 -11.78
N CYS A 645 -25.57 7.66 -12.00
CA CYS A 645 -25.94 6.31 -11.59
C CYS A 645 -25.12 5.24 -12.33
N GLU A 646 -24.89 5.41 -13.64
CA GLU A 646 -24.05 4.51 -14.44
C GLU A 646 -22.58 4.53 -13.97
N GLU A 647 -22.00 5.70 -13.66
CA GLU A 647 -20.65 5.81 -13.10
C GLU A 647 -20.53 5.08 -11.75
N ILE A 648 -21.49 5.29 -10.86
CA ILE A 648 -21.50 4.63 -9.55
C ILE A 648 -21.69 3.11 -9.70
N ALA A 649 -22.51 2.66 -10.64
CA ALA A 649 -22.68 1.24 -10.95
C ALA A 649 -21.37 0.59 -11.37
N GLU A 650 -20.61 1.22 -12.27
CA GLU A 650 -19.32 0.72 -12.75
C GLU A 650 -18.31 0.62 -11.61
N ARG A 651 -18.14 1.70 -10.85
CA ARG A 651 -17.20 1.78 -9.73
C ARG A 651 -17.52 0.76 -8.64
N LEU A 652 -18.80 0.67 -8.25
CA LEU A 652 -19.24 -0.25 -7.20
C LEU A 652 -19.18 -1.72 -7.66
N THR A 653 -19.42 -1.99 -8.95
CA THR A 653 -19.27 -3.35 -9.52
C THR A 653 -17.81 -3.79 -9.50
N GLY A 654 -16.89 -2.93 -9.95
CA GLY A 654 -15.45 -3.22 -9.90
C GLY A 654 -14.96 -3.48 -8.48
N PHE A 655 -15.42 -2.67 -7.52
CA PHE A 655 -15.16 -2.90 -6.10
C PHE A 655 -15.76 -4.22 -5.60
N ALA A 656 -17.03 -4.52 -5.92
CA ALA A 656 -17.71 -5.71 -5.42
C ALA A 656 -17.01 -6.98 -5.90
N GLU A 657 -16.61 -7.05 -7.17
CA GLU A 657 -15.84 -8.16 -7.74
C GLU A 657 -14.48 -8.32 -7.06
N LYS A 658 -13.73 -7.22 -6.89
CA LYS A 658 -12.45 -7.23 -6.16
C LYS A 658 -12.66 -7.70 -4.73
N ALA A 659 -13.66 -7.17 -4.02
CA ALA A 659 -13.95 -7.50 -2.63
C ALA A 659 -14.23 -8.99 -2.42
N VAL A 660 -15.09 -9.61 -3.24
CA VAL A 660 -15.40 -11.04 -3.09
C VAL A 660 -14.26 -11.96 -3.51
N ARG A 661 -13.41 -11.52 -4.45
CA ARG A 661 -12.18 -12.23 -4.85
C ARG A 661 -11.10 -12.13 -3.78
N GLU A 662 -10.97 -10.98 -3.11
CA GLU A 662 -10.07 -10.82 -1.96
C GLU A 662 -10.57 -11.57 -0.73
N ALA A 663 -11.89 -11.60 -0.50
CA ALA A 663 -12.47 -12.43 0.54
C ALA A 663 -12.16 -13.93 0.34
N LYS A 664 -11.88 -14.41 -0.88
CA LYS A 664 -11.44 -15.80 -1.16
C LYS A 664 -12.41 -16.87 -0.61
N ARG A 665 -13.69 -16.54 -0.43
CA ARG A 665 -14.69 -17.42 0.21
C ARG A 665 -15.46 -18.27 -0.79
N TYR A 666 -15.93 -17.63 -1.86
CA TYR A 666 -16.76 -18.26 -2.90
C TYR A 666 -16.20 -18.06 -4.32
N THR A 667 -15.33 -17.07 -4.50
CA THR A 667 -14.57 -16.81 -5.72
C THR A 667 -13.15 -16.35 -5.36
N SER A 668 -12.23 -16.35 -6.32
CA SER A 668 -10.86 -15.84 -6.14
C SER A 668 -10.28 -15.40 -7.48
N TRP A 669 -9.22 -14.60 -7.45
CA TRP A 669 -8.47 -14.22 -8.66
C TRP A 669 -7.99 -15.41 -9.49
N THR A 670 -7.72 -16.55 -8.85
CA THR A 670 -7.15 -17.72 -9.53
C THR A 670 -8.18 -18.77 -9.96
N ALA A 671 -9.38 -18.68 -9.41
CA ALA A 671 -10.52 -19.53 -9.75
C ALA A 671 -11.81 -18.69 -9.63
N PRO A 672 -12.09 -17.83 -10.64
CA PRO A 672 -13.31 -17.03 -10.64
C PRO A 672 -14.56 -17.91 -10.71
N ALA A 673 -15.55 -17.62 -9.87
CA ALA A 673 -16.85 -18.29 -9.87
C ALA A 673 -17.88 -17.48 -10.67
N GLU A 674 -17.90 -17.67 -11.98
CA GLU A 674 -18.67 -16.86 -12.93
C GLU A 674 -20.15 -16.68 -12.57
N LYS A 675 -20.82 -17.75 -12.09
CA LYS A 675 -22.23 -17.67 -11.68
C LYS A 675 -22.44 -16.75 -10.47
N TYR A 676 -21.55 -16.83 -9.49
CA TYR A 676 -21.60 -16.01 -8.29
C TYR A 676 -21.32 -14.55 -8.63
N GLU A 677 -20.27 -14.28 -9.41
CA GLU A 677 -19.87 -12.93 -9.82
C GLU A 677 -20.91 -12.26 -10.72
N LYS A 678 -21.51 -13.00 -11.65
CA LYS A 678 -22.61 -12.49 -12.48
C LYS A 678 -23.83 -12.10 -11.65
N ALA A 679 -24.22 -12.92 -10.68
CA ALA A 679 -25.32 -12.60 -9.79
C ALA A 679 -25.02 -11.38 -8.91
N LEU A 680 -23.78 -11.25 -8.44
CA LEU A 680 -23.31 -10.09 -7.68
C LEU A 680 -23.39 -8.81 -8.50
N ARG A 681 -22.89 -8.85 -9.75
CA ARG A 681 -22.97 -7.72 -10.68
C ARG A 681 -24.40 -7.27 -10.90
N ASN A 682 -25.30 -8.19 -11.24
CA ASN A 682 -26.71 -7.87 -11.41
C ASN A 682 -27.35 -7.27 -10.15
N PHE A 683 -26.95 -7.73 -8.96
CA PHE A 683 -27.41 -7.16 -7.69
C PHE A 683 -26.93 -5.72 -7.53
N VAL A 684 -25.65 -5.44 -7.79
CA VAL A 684 -25.07 -4.10 -7.69
C VAL A 684 -25.69 -3.14 -8.71
N GLU A 685 -25.84 -3.55 -9.98
CA GLU A 685 -26.50 -2.77 -11.02
C GLU A 685 -27.93 -2.39 -10.61
N ALA A 686 -28.69 -3.32 -10.04
CA ALA A 686 -30.03 -3.06 -9.54
C ALA A 686 -30.08 -2.16 -8.29
N MET A 687 -29.02 -2.11 -7.47
CA MET A 687 -28.97 -1.23 -6.29
C MET A 687 -28.97 0.26 -6.67
N VAL A 688 -28.47 0.58 -7.86
CA VAL A 688 -28.22 1.95 -8.31
C VAL A 688 -28.97 2.30 -9.59
N ASP A 689 -29.88 1.42 -10.04
CA ASP A 689 -30.70 1.65 -11.22
C ASP A 689 -31.64 2.86 -10.97
N PRO A 690 -31.53 3.96 -11.74
CA PRO A 690 -32.39 5.13 -11.57
C PRO A 690 -33.86 4.87 -11.95
N GLN A 691 -34.18 3.73 -12.57
CA GLN A 691 -35.56 3.30 -12.83
C GLN A 691 -36.22 2.65 -11.62
N GLU A 692 -35.44 2.20 -10.64
CA GLU A 692 -35.91 1.59 -9.40
C GLU A 692 -36.03 2.64 -8.30
N GLU A 693 -37.05 2.52 -7.42
CA GLU A 693 -37.25 3.48 -6.32
C GLU A 693 -36.14 3.41 -5.25
N LEU A 694 -35.38 2.31 -5.22
CA LEU A 694 -34.41 2.00 -4.18
C LEU A 694 -33.33 3.08 -4.03
N ILE A 695 -32.68 3.49 -5.12
CA ILE A 695 -31.55 4.44 -5.03
C ILE A 695 -31.99 5.83 -4.58
N SER A 696 -33.19 6.24 -4.99
CA SER A 696 -33.81 7.50 -4.55
C SER A 696 -34.20 7.45 -3.07
N GLU A 697 -34.82 6.36 -2.62
CA GLU A 697 -35.15 6.15 -1.20
C GLU A 697 -33.90 6.04 -0.33
N PHE A 698 -32.87 5.32 -0.82
CA PHE A 698 -31.56 5.21 -0.17
C PHE A 698 -30.96 6.60 0.03
N TRP A 699 -30.79 7.36 -1.05
CA TRP A 699 -30.17 8.68 -1.01
C TRP A 699 -30.89 9.65 -0.07
N SER A 700 -32.23 9.65 -0.11
CA SER A 700 -33.06 10.47 0.77
C SER A 700 -32.91 10.08 2.24
N SER A 701 -32.88 8.78 2.53
CA SER A 701 -32.82 8.25 3.89
C SER A 701 -31.45 8.43 4.56
N VAL A 702 -30.37 8.48 3.77
CA VAL A 702 -29.00 8.58 4.27
C VAL A 702 -28.48 10.02 4.40
N GLN A 703 -29.24 11.05 3.97
CA GLN A 703 -28.79 12.45 4.03
C GLN A 703 -28.21 12.89 5.39
N PRO A 704 -28.73 12.47 6.56
CA PRO A 704 -28.11 12.83 7.84
C PRO A 704 -26.69 12.29 8.01
N PHE A 705 -26.39 11.09 7.49
CA PHE A 705 -25.04 10.54 7.50
C PHE A 705 -24.13 11.25 6.49
N VAL A 706 -24.68 11.72 5.36
CA VAL A 706 -23.93 12.52 4.36
C VAL A 706 -23.50 13.87 4.95
N ALA A 707 -24.41 14.60 5.59
CA ALA A 707 -24.11 15.89 6.23
C ALA A 707 -23.14 15.74 7.42
N ALA A 708 -23.34 14.73 8.26
CA ALA A 708 -22.42 14.40 9.35
C ALA A 708 -21.04 13.98 8.81
N GLY A 709 -21.00 13.19 7.74
CA GLY A 709 -19.78 12.81 7.05
C GLY A 709 -18.99 14.01 6.53
N ALA A 710 -19.66 14.97 5.89
CA ALA A 710 -19.03 16.22 5.47
C ALA A 710 -18.45 17.03 6.65
N LEU A 711 -19.15 17.05 7.80
CA LEU A 711 -18.62 17.69 9.00
C LEU A 711 -17.41 16.95 9.58
N ASN A 712 -17.41 15.60 9.59
CA ASN A 712 -16.22 14.81 9.93
C ASN A 712 -15.06 15.10 8.97
N SER A 713 -15.32 15.23 7.67
CA SER A 713 -14.31 15.58 6.65
C SER A 713 -13.65 16.93 6.89
N LEU A 714 -14.42 17.97 7.21
CA LEU A 714 -13.89 19.29 7.54
C LEU A 714 -13.08 19.26 8.84
N SER A 715 -13.59 18.54 9.85
CA SER A 715 -12.91 18.34 11.14
C SER A 715 -11.57 17.62 10.96
N GLN A 716 -11.56 16.54 10.18
CA GLN A 716 -10.37 15.77 9.85
C GLN A 716 -9.35 16.62 9.09
N THR A 717 -9.80 17.44 8.14
CA THR A 717 -8.95 18.36 7.38
C THR A 717 -8.28 19.37 8.30
N ALA A 718 -9.03 20.01 9.20
CA ALA A 718 -8.48 20.94 10.18
C ALA A 718 -7.43 20.27 11.08
N ILE A 719 -7.75 19.07 11.61
CA ILE A 719 -6.82 18.31 12.47
C ILE A 719 -5.55 17.92 11.71
N LYS A 720 -5.68 17.38 10.49
CA LYS A 720 -4.54 16.98 9.65
C LYS A 720 -3.56 18.14 9.41
N LEU A 721 -4.09 19.35 9.21
CA LEU A 721 -3.28 20.54 8.92
C LEU A 721 -2.60 21.12 10.17
N THR A 722 -3.03 20.79 11.38
CA THR A 722 -2.51 21.42 12.60
C THR A 722 -1.87 20.44 13.58
N ALA A 723 -2.14 19.15 13.45
CA ALA A 723 -1.50 18.09 14.22
C ALA A 723 0.03 18.08 14.03
N PRO A 724 0.79 17.49 14.99
CA PRO A 724 2.21 17.26 14.82
C PRO A 724 2.49 16.28 13.68
N GLY A 725 3.59 16.46 12.94
CA GLY A 725 3.85 15.73 11.70
C GLY A 725 3.66 16.58 10.45
N VAL A 726 3.81 15.96 9.28
CA VAL A 726 3.76 16.60 7.96
C VAL A 726 2.48 16.17 7.24
N PRO A 727 1.48 17.04 7.02
CA PRO A 727 0.28 16.70 6.26
C PRO A 727 0.62 16.25 4.84
N ASP A 728 0.17 15.04 4.49
CA ASP A 728 0.30 14.49 3.14
C ASP A 728 -1.01 14.57 2.38
N ILE A 729 -1.06 15.38 1.32
CA ILE A 729 -2.24 15.56 0.48
C ILE A 729 -2.16 14.59 -0.69
N TYR A 730 -3.00 13.56 -0.71
CA TYR A 730 -3.13 12.70 -1.88
C TYR A 730 -3.83 13.45 -3.01
N GLN A 731 -3.47 13.16 -4.26
CA GLN A 731 -3.91 13.95 -5.40
C GLN A 731 -5.43 14.18 -5.43
N GLY A 732 -5.83 15.45 -5.42
CA GLY A 732 -7.21 15.89 -5.54
C GLY A 732 -8.03 15.89 -4.25
N THR A 733 -7.44 15.52 -3.11
CA THR A 733 -8.14 15.37 -1.82
C THR A 733 -8.25 16.65 -0.99
N GLU A 734 -7.80 17.78 -1.53
CA GLU A 734 -8.27 19.09 -1.11
C GLU A 734 -9.78 19.26 -1.40
N PHE A 735 -10.35 18.45 -2.30
CA PHE A 735 -11.80 18.23 -2.46
C PHE A 735 -12.24 16.94 -1.74
N TYR A 736 -13.53 16.60 -1.78
CA TYR A 736 -13.98 15.32 -1.25
C TYR A 736 -13.48 14.13 -2.09
N ASP A 737 -12.97 13.12 -1.41
CA ASP A 737 -12.50 11.85 -1.93
C ASP A 737 -13.43 10.71 -1.47
N PHE A 738 -14.33 10.33 -2.38
CA PHE A 738 -15.25 9.20 -2.24
C PHE A 738 -14.77 7.97 -3.02
N SER A 739 -13.45 7.82 -3.17
CA SER A 739 -12.88 6.67 -3.88
C SER A 739 -13.04 5.37 -3.09
N LEU A 740 -13.10 4.26 -3.82
CA LEU A 740 -12.99 2.90 -3.33
C LEU A 740 -11.52 2.45 -3.42
N VAL A 741 -11.25 1.17 -3.14
CA VAL A 741 -9.90 0.60 -3.25
C VAL A 741 -9.38 0.69 -4.70
N ASP A 742 -8.05 0.71 -4.85
CA ASP A 742 -7.34 0.55 -6.13
C ASP A 742 -8.04 -0.44 -7.09
N PRO A 743 -8.25 -0.11 -8.37
CA PRO A 743 -7.78 1.10 -9.06
C PRO A 743 -8.69 2.34 -8.92
N ASP A 744 -9.79 2.30 -8.16
CA ASP A 744 -10.73 3.45 -8.09
C ASP A 744 -10.11 4.71 -7.45
N ASN A 745 -9.17 4.54 -6.52
CA ASN A 745 -8.38 5.63 -5.91
C ASN A 745 -7.25 6.15 -6.81
N ARG A 746 -7.13 5.68 -8.06
CA ARG A 746 -6.15 6.13 -9.06
C ARG A 746 -6.80 6.84 -10.26
N ARG A 747 -8.09 7.16 -10.16
CA ARG A 747 -8.80 7.91 -11.20
C ARG A 747 -8.14 9.27 -11.49
N PRO A 748 -8.29 9.80 -12.73
CA PRO A 748 -7.79 11.11 -13.08
C PRO A 748 -8.36 12.22 -12.17
N VAL A 749 -7.55 13.26 -11.94
CA VAL A 749 -7.93 14.41 -11.11
C VAL A 749 -8.20 15.62 -12.01
N ASP A 750 -9.36 16.24 -11.85
CA ASP A 750 -9.70 17.51 -12.50
C ASP A 750 -8.99 18.68 -11.80
N PHE A 751 -7.76 18.94 -12.21
CA PHE A 751 -6.94 20.05 -11.69
C PHE A 751 -7.45 21.43 -12.10
N ASP A 752 -8.16 21.56 -13.22
CA ASP A 752 -8.68 22.85 -13.68
C ASP A 752 -9.75 23.36 -12.70
N ALA A 753 -10.69 22.51 -12.28
CA ALA A 753 -11.68 22.85 -11.25
C ALA A 753 -11.04 23.26 -9.92
N ARG A 754 -9.90 22.65 -9.56
CA ARG A 754 -9.16 22.94 -8.32
C ARG A 754 -8.39 24.25 -8.40
N ILE A 755 -7.82 24.54 -9.56
CA ILE A 755 -7.18 25.83 -9.87
C ILE A 755 -8.22 26.94 -9.78
N GLU A 756 -9.40 26.78 -10.40
CA GLU A 756 -10.50 27.75 -10.36
C GLU A 756 -11.00 27.97 -8.92
N ALA A 757 -11.28 26.89 -8.18
CA ALA A 757 -11.74 26.99 -6.80
C ALA A 757 -10.73 27.72 -5.89
N LEU A 758 -9.43 27.52 -6.13
CA LEU A 758 -8.40 28.20 -5.37
C LEU A 758 -8.29 29.69 -5.74
N GLU A 759 -8.54 30.06 -7.00
CA GLU A 759 -8.52 31.46 -7.48
C GLU A 759 -9.75 32.27 -7.09
N ALA A 760 -10.92 31.63 -7.01
CA ALA A 760 -12.16 32.33 -6.70
C ALA A 760 -12.16 32.90 -5.27
N GLU A 761 -12.38 34.20 -5.12
CA GLU A 761 -12.68 34.78 -3.81
C GLU A 761 -14.10 34.40 -3.40
N ALA A 762 -14.25 33.91 -2.17
CA ALA A 762 -15.55 33.53 -1.63
C ALA A 762 -15.58 33.75 -0.13
N ASP A 763 -16.69 34.30 0.35
CA ASP A 763 -16.96 34.45 1.78
C ASP A 763 -17.11 33.06 2.44
N PRO A 764 -16.51 32.81 3.63
CA PRO A 764 -16.61 31.52 4.31
C PRO A 764 -18.04 31.02 4.55
N ALA A 765 -18.99 31.89 4.85
CA ALA A 765 -20.37 31.47 5.07
C ALA A 765 -21.03 31.04 3.75
N ALA A 766 -20.70 31.71 2.64
CA ALA A 766 -21.16 31.31 1.30
C ALA A 766 -20.55 29.95 0.89
N LEU A 767 -19.28 29.69 1.21
CA LEU A 767 -18.64 28.38 1.00
C LEU A 767 -19.31 27.28 1.82
N LEU A 768 -19.72 27.56 3.06
CA LEU A 768 -20.47 26.61 3.88
C LEU A 768 -21.88 26.35 3.34
N ALA A 769 -22.55 27.36 2.79
CA ALA A 769 -23.84 27.16 2.13
C ALA A 769 -23.70 26.24 0.89
N ASP A 770 -22.58 26.34 0.16
CA ASP A 770 -22.22 25.49 -0.98
C ASP A 770 -21.32 24.29 -0.57
N TRP A 771 -21.49 23.75 0.64
CA TRP A 771 -20.59 22.72 1.18
C TRP A 771 -20.48 21.46 0.31
N ARG A 772 -21.48 21.18 -0.56
CA ARG A 772 -21.51 20.00 -1.43
C ARG A 772 -20.48 20.07 -2.57
N SER A 773 -20.04 21.26 -2.98
CA SER A 773 -19.09 21.43 -4.09
C SER A 773 -17.65 21.04 -3.72
N GLY A 774 -17.36 20.85 -2.43
CA GLY A 774 -15.99 20.59 -1.94
C GLY A 774 -15.10 21.84 -1.89
N ARG A 775 -15.54 22.99 -2.41
CA ARG A 775 -14.77 24.24 -2.43
C ARG A 775 -14.40 24.74 -1.04
N LEU A 776 -15.27 24.53 -0.04
CA LEU A 776 -14.95 24.85 1.36
C LEU A 776 -13.74 24.06 1.86
N LYS A 777 -13.69 22.74 1.60
CA LYS A 777 -12.56 21.88 1.99
C LYS A 777 -11.27 22.32 1.29
N ALA A 778 -11.36 22.75 0.04
CA ALA A 778 -10.21 23.23 -0.72
C ALA A 778 -9.63 24.52 -0.14
N LYS A 779 -10.50 25.48 0.20
CA LYS A 779 -10.10 26.73 0.85
C LYS A 779 -9.56 26.51 2.27
N LEU A 780 -10.17 25.59 3.03
CA LEU A 780 -9.68 25.17 4.34
C LEU A 780 -8.27 24.56 4.24
N THR A 781 -8.06 23.70 3.26
CA THR A 781 -6.76 23.09 2.97
C THR A 781 -5.72 24.16 2.64
N ALA A 782 -6.03 25.07 1.71
CA ALA A 782 -5.13 26.16 1.32
C ALA A 782 -4.78 27.08 2.50
N ALA A 783 -5.76 27.46 3.32
CA ALA A 783 -5.55 28.33 4.48
C ALA A 783 -4.69 27.65 5.55
N GLY A 784 -4.95 26.37 5.86
CA GLY A 784 -4.14 25.62 6.82
C GLY A 784 -2.71 25.40 6.33
N LEU A 785 -2.51 25.08 5.04
CA LEU A 785 -1.18 24.95 4.46
C LEU A 785 -0.43 26.29 4.45
N LYS A 786 -1.11 27.39 4.11
CA LYS A 786 -0.53 28.75 4.19
C LYS A 786 -0.11 29.09 5.62
N MET A 787 -0.96 28.80 6.60
CA MET A 787 -0.66 28.97 8.02
C MET A 787 0.61 28.20 8.42
N ARG A 788 0.77 26.95 7.94
CA ARG A 788 1.98 26.16 8.18
C ARG A 788 3.23 26.73 7.51
N GLN A 789 3.11 27.29 6.32
CA GLN A 789 4.23 27.95 5.62
C GLN A 789 4.70 29.19 6.38
N ASP A 790 3.76 30.02 6.82
CA ASP A 790 4.06 31.28 7.51
C ASP A 790 4.65 31.05 8.90
N ALA A 791 4.17 30.02 9.61
CA ALA A 791 4.64 29.65 10.95
C ALA A 791 5.34 28.27 10.95
N SER A 792 6.25 28.03 10.00
CA SER A 792 6.88 26.70 9.82
C SER A 792 7.52 26.12 11.09
N THR A 793 8.21 26.93 11.89
CA THR A 793 8.80 26.51 13.17
C THR A 793 7.76 26.05 14.19
N LEU A 794 6.58 26.68 14.23
CA LEU A 794 5.47 26.29 15.10
C LEU A 794 4.99 24.87 14.79
N PHE A 795 4.79 24.56 13.52
CA PHE A 795 4.21 23.28 13.14
C PHE A 795 5.23 22.14 13.07
N THR A 796 6.51 22.45 12.81
CA THR A 796 7.60 21.45 12.74
C THR A 796 8.21 21.15 14.11
N LEU A 797 8.38 22.15 14.97
CA LEU A 797 9.10 22.01 16.26
C LEU A 797 8.24 22.34 17.48
N GLY A 798 7.07 22.95 17.31
CA GLY A 798 6.22 23.35 18.44
C GLY A 798 5.65 22.17 19.21
N SER A 799 5.54 22.31 20.53
CA SER A 799 4.93 21.33 21.42
C SER A 799 3.44 21.16 21.12
N TYR A 800 2.88 20.03 21.54
CA TYR A 800 1.45 19.74 21.47
C TYR A 800 0.83 19.80 22.86
N GLN A 801 -0.26 20.54 23.01
CA GLN A 801 -0.98 20.68 24.28
C GLN A 801 -2.48 20.43 24.07
N PRO A 802 -3.04 19.33 24.61
CA PRO A 802 -4.49 19.14 24.69
C PRO A 802 -5.13 20.30 25.46
N LEU A 803 -6.29 20.78 24.99
CA LEU A 803 -7.03 21.86 25.65
C LEU A 803 -8.27 21.29 26.34
N VAL A 804 -8.52 21.77 27.56
CA VAL A 804 -9.68 21.35 28.36
C VAL A 804 -10.93 22.01 27.79
N VAL A 805 -11.98 21.21 27.59
CA VAL A 805 -13.30 21.69 27.17
C VAL A 805 -14.29 21.46 28.31
N GLU A 806 -14.96 22.51 28.73
CA GLU A 806 -15.94 22.48 29.81
C GLU A 806 -17.35 22.77 29.28
N GLY A 807 -18.35 22.04 29.81
CA GLY A 807 -19.76 22.22 29.48
C GLY A 807 -20.42 20.97 28.86
N PRO A 808 -21.74 21.02 28.61
CA PRO A 808 -22.50 19.85 28.17
C PRO A 808 -22.07 19.26 26.82
N GLY A 809 -21.47 20.08 25.95
CA GLY A 809 -21.01 19.70 24.61
C GLY A 809 -19.55 19.23 24.55
N ALA A 810 -18.85 19.11 25.69
CA ALA A 810 -17.41 18.80 25.71
C ALA A 810 -17.05 17.49 24.98
N GLY A 811 -17.93 16.48 25.01
CA GLY A 811 -17.70 15.20 24.32
C GLY A 811 -17.80 15.25 22.79
N TRP A 812 -18.30 16.36 22.22
CA TRP A 812 -18.55 16.55 20.79
C TRP A 812 -17.51 17.41 20.08
N VAL A 813 -16.39 17.72 20.74
CA VAL A 813 -15.31 18.50 20.17
C VAL A 813 -13.97 17.94 20.63
N VAL A 814 -12.96 18.06 19.77
CA VAL A 814 -11.55 17.92 20.15
C VAL A 814 -10.88 19.28 19.99
N ALA A 815 -10.07 19.66 20.98
CA ALA A 815 -9.34 20.91 20.97
C ALA A 815 -7.91 20.72 21.44
N PHE A 816 -6.96 21.32 20.74
CA PHE A 816 -5.54 21.29 21.11
C PHE A 816 -4.83 22.54 20.60
N ALA A 817 -3.71 22.86 21.24
CA ALA A 817 -2.79 23.91 20.85
C ALA A 817 -1.46 23.34 20.35
N ARG A 818 -0.87 24.02 19.37
CA ARG A 818 0.57 23.96 19.10
C ARG A 818 1.22 25.20 19.68
N VAL A 819 2.39 25.06 20.30
CA VAL A 819 3.10 26.18 20.91
C VAL A 819 4.59 26.10 20.57
N ALA A 820 5.12 27.14 19.94
CA ALA A 820 6.54 27.28 19.62
C ALA A 820 7.32 27.83 20.82
N GLU A 821 8.65 27.64 20.82
CA GLU A 821 9.53 28.18 21.87
C GLU A 821 9.52 29.72 21.93
N ASN A 822 9.34 30.39 20.79
CA ASN A 822 9.17 31.85 20.72
C ASN A 822 7.79 32.33 21.24
N GLY A 823 6.94 31.37 21.63
CA GLY A 823 5.60 31.57 22.16
C GLY A 823 4.49 31.62 21.11
N GLU A 824 4.79 31.74 19.81
CA GLU A 824 3.75 31.63 18.76
C GLU A 824 2.91 30.37 18.99
N ALA A 825 1.61 30.48 18.80
CA ALA A 825 0.69 29.39 19.09
C ALA A 825 -0.41 29.28 18.05
N SER A 826 -0.90 28.07 17.85
CA SER A 826 -2.14 27.82 17.12
C SER A 826 -3.09 27.00 17.97
N ILE A 827 -4.40 27.17 17.76
CA ILE A 827 -5.46 26.41 18.41
C ILE A 827 -6.33 25.79 17.33
N THR A 828 -6.61 24.49 17.47
CA THR A 828 -7.54 23.77 16.60
C THR A 828 -8.80 23.43 17.37
N VAL A 829 -9.95 23.67 16.76
CA VAL A 829 -11.27 23.30 17.29
C VAL A 829 -12.01 22.52 16.21
N ALA A 830 -12.27 21.24 16.47
CA ALA A 830 -12.86 20.34 15.49
C ALA A 830 -13.99 19.50 16.13
N PRO A 831 -15.22 19.54 15.59
CA PRO A 831 -16.30 18.68 16.07
C PRO A 831 -16.03 17.19 15.86
N ARG A 832 -16.68 16.38 16.69
CA ARG A 832 -16.76 14.91 16.60
C ARG A 832 -18.14 14.43 17.03
N MET A 833 -18.46 13.16 16.78
CA MET A 833 -19.81 12.61 17.00
C MET A 833 -20.88 13.46 16.29
N THR A 834 -20.60 13.73 15.02
CA THR A 834 -21.26 14.77 14.23
C THR A 834 -22.69 14.42 13.86
N LEU A 835 -23.04 13.13 13.75
CA LEU A 835 -24.41 12.70 13.50
C LEU A 835 -25.30 13.08 14.69
N THR A 836 -24.82 12.82 15.91
CA THR A 836 -25.49 13.20 17.15
C THR A 836 -25.53 14.71 17.32
N LEU A 837 -24.43 15.39 17.02
CA LEU A 837 -24.31 16.84 17.17
C LEU A 837 -25.30 17.61 16.28
N LEU A 838 -25.42 17.20 15.01
CA LEU A 838 -26.30 17.82 14.01
C LEU A 838 -27.80 17.57 14.24
N ASP A 839 -28.16 16.55 15.02
CA ASP A 839 -29.54 16.28 15.44
C ASP A 839 -30.56 16.24 14.28
N GLY A 840 -30.19 15.56 13.19
CA GLY A 840 -31.03 15.40 12.01
C GLY A 840 -30.99 16.56 11.01
N LYS A 841 -30.16 17.59 11.22
CA LYS A 841 -29.86 18.58 10.18
C LYS A 841 -29.16 17.94 8.98
N LEU A 842 -29.45 18.49 7.79
CA LEU A 842 -28.93 18.01 6.51
C LEU A 842 -27.83 18.93 5.93
N GLU A 843 -27.29 19.81 6.77
CA GLU A 843 -26.20 20.73 6.46
C GLU A 843 -25.14 20.58 7.56
N PRO A 844 -23.83 20.67 7.23
CA PRO A 844 -22.74 20.52 8.19
C PRO A 844 -22.55 21.81 9.02
N SER A 845 -23.64 22.34 9.57
CA SER A 845 -23.66 23.55 10.40
C SER A 845 -24.31 23.26 11.75
N VAL A 846 -23.58 23.54 12.82
CA VAL A 846 -24.02 23.29 14.20
C VAL A 846 -24.64 24.57 14.77
N PRO A 847 -25.93 24.56 15.17
CA PRO A 847 -26.54 25.71 15.84
C PRO A 847 -25.78 26.12 17.11
N ALA A 848 -25.65 27.43 17.34
CA ALA A 848 -25.02 27.97 18.54
C ALA A 848 -25.63 27.41 19.84
N GLU A 849 -26.94 27.15 19.86
CA GLU A 849 -27.66 26.62 21.02
C GLU A 849 -27.26 25.19 21.36
N ARG A 850 -26.75 24.40 20.41
CA ARG A 850 -26.28 23.03 20.65
C ARG A 850 -25.04 23.00 21.55
N TRP A 851 -24.26 24.08 21.56
CA TRP A 851 -23.08 24.17 22.42
C TRP A 851 -23.42 24.48 23.88
N GLN A 852 -24.61 24.97 24.22
CA GLN A 852 -25.10 25.09 25.61
C GLN A 852 -24.11 25.74 26.61
N GLY A 853 -23.38 26.77 26.17
CA GLY A 853 -22.38 27.46 26.99
C GLY A 853 -21.03 26.73 27.13
N THR A 854 -20.80 25.68 26.34
CA THR A 854 -19.53 24.94 26.29
C THR A 854 -18.40 25.85 25.79
N SER A 855 -17.27 25.81 26.48
CA SER A 855 -16.10 26.63 26.20
C SER A 855 -14.81 25.81 26.32
N ILE A 856 -13.77 26.28 25.63
CA ILE A 856 -12.40 25.79 25.76
C ILE A 856 -11.70 26.68 26.78
N VAL A 857 -11.12 26.07 27.82
CA VAL A 857 -10.35 26.78 28.84
C VAL A 857 -8.92 26.94 28.35
N LEU A 858 -8.47 28.19 28.22
CA LEU A 858 -7.11 28.48 27.77
C LEU A 858 -6.14 28.55 28.96
N PRO A 859 -5.00 27.82 28.90
CA PRO A 859 -3.90 28.00 29.84
C PRO A 859 -3.45 29.46 29.91
N GLU A 860 -2.91 29.89 31.06
CA GLU A 860 -2.48 31.27 31.30
C GLU A 860 -1.52 31.80 30.20
N ALA A 861 -0.61 30.94 29.71
CA ALA A 861 0.33 31.26 28.64
C ALA A 861 -0.32 31.58 27.28
N LEU A 862 -1.54 31.07 27.04
CA LEU A 862 -2.32 31.32 25.83
C LEU A 862 -3.37 32.41 26.06
N ALA A 863 -3.89 32.57 27.28
CA ALA A 863 -4.98 33.47 27.60
C ALA A 863 -4.70 34.97 27.33
N THR A 864 -3.42 35.37 27.36
CA THR A 864 -3.01 36.76 27.08
C THR A 864 -2.80 37.06 25.60
N ARG A 865 -2.96 36.06 24.72
CA ARG A 865 -2.74 36.21 23.27
C ARG A 865 -4.05 36.50 22.55
N THR A 866 -3.94 37.26 21.46
CA THR A 866 -5.01 37.39 20.49
C THR A 866 -4.87 36.27 19.47
N PHE A 867 -5.93 35.50 19.29
CA PHE A 867 -6.01 34.43 18.31
C PHE A 867 -6.93 34.85 17.18
N ARG A 868 -6.45 34.69 15.94
CA ARG A 868 -7.19 34.99 14.73
C ARG A 868 -7.50 33.72 13.96
N ASP A 869 -8.73 33.53 13.53
CA ASP A 869 -9.11 32.43 12.64
C ASP A 869 -8.58 32.67 11.22
N VAL A 870 -7.84 31.71 10.67
CA VAL A 870 -7.23 31.80 9.35
C VAL A 870 -8.23 31.75 8.19
N MET A 871 -9.48 31.37 8.44
CA MET A 871 -10.53 31.35 7.43
C MET A 871 -11.44 32.58 7.49
N THR A 872 -11.79 33.02 8.70
CA THR A 872 -12.80 34.08 8.91
C THR A 872 -12.21 35.42 9.34
N GLU A 873 -10.92 35.45 9.71
CA GLU A 873 -10.21 36.62 10.25
C GLU A 873 -10.81 37.17 11.56
N ALA A 874 -11.78 36.46 12.17
CA ALA A 874 -12.32 36.80 13.47
C ALA A 874 -11.25 36.62 14.56
N GLU A 875 -11.30 37.46 15.59
CA GLU A 875 -10.30 37.51 16.66
C GLU A 875 -10.92 37.28 18.04
N TRP A 876 -10.18 36.56 18.90
CA TRP A 876 -10.54 36.33 20.29
C TRP A 876 -9.34 36.55 21.21
N THR A 877 -9.61 37.04 22.43
CA THR A 877 -8.62 37.22 23.49
C THR A 877 -9.28 36.95 24.83
N GLY A 878 -8.61 36.22 25.71
CA GLY A 878 -9.12 35.91 27.05
C GLY A 878 -8.80 34.49 27.48
N SER A 879 -9.26 34.12 28.68
CA SER A 879 -9.02 32.81 29.27
C SER A 879 -9.97 31.70 28.78
N GLU A 880 -10.97 32.04 27.99
CA GLU A 880 -11.98 31.10 27.50
C GLU A 880 -12.36 31.39 26.04
N LEU A 881 -12.55 30.33 25.26
CA LEU A 881 -13.12 30.39 23.92
C LEU A 881 -14.48 29.69 23.89
N ARG A 882 -15.57 30.43 23.74
CA ARG A 882 -16.92 29.86 23.65
C ARG A 882 -17.13 29.23 22.28
N LEU A 883 -17.53 27.96 22.25
CA LEU A 883 -17.71 27.23 20.98
C LEU A 883 -18.80 27.85 20.10
N ALA A 884 -19.86 28.39 20.70
CA ALA A 884 -20.93 29.08 19.99
C ALA A 884 -20.45 30.33 19.23
N ASP A 885 -19.39 30.97 19.73
CA ASP A 885 -18.82 32.19 19.13
C ASP A 885 -17.74 31.81 18.10
N VAL A 886 -16.84 30.89 18.46
CA VAL A 886 -15.72 30.46 17.59
C VAL A 886 -16.22 29.70 16.36
N LEU A 887 -17.28 28.90 16.50
CA LEU A 887 -17.82 28.08 15.43
C LEU A 887 -19.10 28.67 14.80
N GLN A 888 -19.30 29.99 14.93
CA GLN A 888 -20.51 30.66 14.45
C GLN A 888 -20.61 30.66 12.92
N THR A 889 -19.49 30.92 12.23
CA THR A 889 -19.45 31.05 10.77
C THR A 889 -19.10 29.74 10.08
N LEU A 890 -18.07 29.06 10.58
CA LEU A 890 -17.63 27.76 10.09
C LEU A 890 -17.69 26.74 11.23
N PRO A 891 -17.96 25.46 10.94
CA PRO A 891 -18.13 24.45 11.97
C PRO A 891 -16.79 23.93 12.54
N VAL A 892 -15.65 24.42 12.02
CA VAL A 892 -14.29 24.13 12.49
C VAL A 892 -13.52 25.45 12.60
N ALA A 893 -12.48 25.49 13.44
CA ALA A 893 -11.61 26.66 13.53
C ALA A 893 -10.13 26.25 13.60
N MET A 894 -9.30 26.98 12.85
CA MET A 894 -7.85 26.96 12.94
C MET A 894 -7.40 28.36 13.30
N LEU A 895 -7.04 28.57 14.56
CA LEU A 895 -6.68 29.87 15.09
C LEU A 895 -5.15 29.98 15.18
N ILE A 896 -4.60 31.15 14.86
CA ILE A 896 -3.17 31.44 15.04
C ILE A 896 -3.00 32.72 15.87
N SER A 897 -2.00 32.74 16.74
CA SER A 897 -1.71 33.93 17.56
C SER A 897 -1.22 35.07 16.67
N ALA A 898 -1.85 36.23 16.78
CA ALA A 898 -1.52 37.46 16.05
C ALA A 898 -0.26 38.14 16.56
#